data_AF-A0A7D9HK36-F1
#
_entry.id   AF-A0A7D9HK36-F1
#
_cell.length_a   1.000
_cell.length_b   1.000
_cell.length_c   1.000
_cell.angle_alpha   90.00
_cell.angle_beta   90.00
_cell.angle_gamma   90.00
#
_symmetry.space_group_name_H-M   'P 1'
#
loop_
_entity.id
_entity.type
_entity.pdbx_description
1 polymer ?
#
loop_
_entity_poly.entity_id
_entity_poly.type
_entity_poly.pdbx_seq_one_letter_code
_entity_poly.pdbx_strand_id
1 'polypeptide(L)'
;MEGKSERKSNAKVSALREIEVDVQKFWKNEKVFEEDAPELNSEEAKRKHKYFVTFPYPYMNGCLHLGHTYSLSKIYTVRVFSVGYERMQGKTCLFPFGFHCTGMPIKACADKLQREIADFGCPPQFPEETEPAEEKQVKSKVAAKSGKASYQWQIMQNMGLADEDIKAFSESDHWLRYFPPVATRDLQSLGVKHRYFPALWKKAKLIPIHKSGEMSERGDFRPISILVILSKILEKHVFNSYFLYLTEHEILSDYQHGFGPGHSCETSLNMIYEYLVNNIDNGEINGVLMLDFSKAFDLVDHNILLQKIHAYGATDLTLKWFASYLEGRTQQVQINEVLSEPLTIITGVPQGSILGPLLFLIFINDLPSFLTTSHPSLFADDSTLLAHGCELPDIKASLSTDLCITSNWARSNHMALNFSKTKFMKIYSKRKYSLLDYDSILYEDFWIEEITSGKLLGILLDKNLSWDNQVDKIYKYLNSRLYLFKRICPALPLKCRIKFYYAFIYPHLLYGITIWGNARNELIDPLLKLQKRAARLALDESMSTPSVDLFRKLEWIPIYNLIKMRKILLVVSTLRSSSPSDLRELFCFSGASHDVYTRSSVTDLKIPSVKSNLSKTKLSYSGVLLFNSLPNDLKVFNDYSPSAYKHKVKSNGAVNDGDYLIIVPRVFRAGTTQNIGINIFGNKSCDVHLTLDDSTKRGISSQARGHFQPNEAGMLELQVPDGLSNVKVGATVCGVKTTKKTVTYEALAKNVFIQTDKPIYKPGQKVLIRIICVDSQLKPAGKKVSSVVIQEPSGARIMQWNDVELEDGIASLDLQLSKEPVLGKWLIKAKIEDKTVTKQIEIDKYVLPKFELDVKPPSYLALDQRVIPVSICARYSYGKLVTGSLEATLCLKYDTVEGNCLTEIKNVTGCVEINARELVDPVTEWLSVRNKYYLQIQATFTETSTGVKLKENARSSNLVKRSKTMSFTDIPQKFKPGFPITFKIRIKYLDGKPVTTGRLTLEVSGRRFNGRLLGTLFRKTYSVRNGLISVVFSNVPIYTDTLDFKANYNSGQLEKRKSSKALYSPSLSYLALVLPENATAKVGSQGSVNVLYTVHNDKLEEIPFHYKILCKGNLILSGVTKVARDRRLSSNRNQRSFTYNGRTIQRTSVNKFEFKFNVTQDMVPSCRILVYYIKKDKETVGDSIVFDVEDKLENQVRTFKVKYTFPCFSALKN
;
A
#
# COMPACT_ATOMS: atom_id res chain seq x y z
N MET A 1 33.80 -30.53 34.15
CA MET A 1 33.75 -31.03 32.76
C MET A 1 33.06 -29.98 31.91
N GLU A 2 33.79 -29.37 30.98
CA GLU A 2 33.39 -29.15 29.58
C GLU A 2 34.50 -28.32 28.90
N GLY A 3 35.11 -28.94 27.89
CA GLY A 3 36.32 -28.48 27.22
C GLY A 3 36.07 -27.38 26.20
N LYS A 4 37.04 -26.46 26.08
CA LYS A 4 37.22 -25.59 24.92
C LYS A 4 38.22 -26.24 23.98
N SER A 5 37.79 -26.53 22.74
CA SER A 5 38.66 -27.08 21.69
C SER A 5 39.60 -26.03 21.10
N GLU A 6 40.83 -26.45 20.81
CA GLU A 6 41.92 -25.69 20.21
C GLU A 6 41.61 -25.09 18.83
N ARG A 7 42.19 -23.91 18.55
CA ARG A 7 42.13 -23.20 17.25
C ARG A 7 43.29 -23.59 16.34
N LYS A 8 42.98 -23.87 15.07
CA LYS A 8 43.90 -24.21 13.96
C LYS A 8 44.89 -23.08 13.61
N SER A 9 46.08 -23.49 13.18
CA SER A 9 47.30 -22.73 12.78
C SER A 9 47.08 -21.54 11.81
N ASN A 10 47.77 -20.41 12.10
CA ASN A 10 47.71 -19.12 11.40
C ASN A 10 48.77 -18.89 10.30
N ALA A 11 49.56 -19.90 9.92
CA ALA A 11 50.73 -19.73 9.04
C ALA A 11 50.45 -19.05 7.68
N LYS A 12 49.29 -19.33 7.06
CA LYS A 12 48.88 -18.74 5.78
C LYS A 12 48.56 -17.25 5.85
N VAL A 13 48.08 -16.76 6.99
CA VAL A 13 47.74 -15.34 7.16
C VAL A 13 49.02 -14.53 7.36
N SER A 14 50.00 -15.10 8.06
CA SER A 14 51.31 -14.48 8.27
C SER A 14 52.07 -14.28 6.95
N ALA A 15 52.13 -15.29 6.09
CA ALA A 15 52.81 -15.20 4.78
C ALA A 15 52.18 -14.15 3.83
N LEU A 16 50.85 -14.00 3.87
CA LEU A 16 50.16 -12.99 3.05
C LEU A 16 50.37 -11.56 3.55
N ARG A 17 50.59 -11.39 4.86
CA ARG A 17 50.94 -10.10 5.44
C ARG A 17 52.36 -9.69 5.10
N GLU A 18 53.31 -10.61 5.01
CA GLU A 18 54.68 -10.31 4.58
C GLU A 18 54.74 -9.79 3.14
N ILE A 19 54.03 -10.47 2.22
CA ILE A 19 53.97 -10.06 0.81
C ILE A 19 53.30 -8.69 0.63
N GLU A 20 52.24 -8.43 1.40
CA GLU A 20 51.57 -7.13 1.38
C GLU A 20 52.52 -6.00 1.80
N VAL A 21 53.36 -6.24 2.81
CA VAL A 21 54.34 -5.27 3.30
C VAL A 21 55.41 -4.96 2.25
N ASP A 22 55.90 -5.97 1.52
CA ASP A 22 56.94 -5.78 0.50
C ASP A 22 56.44 -5.00 -0.73
N VAL A 23 55.22 -5.29 -1.18
CA VAL A 23 54.59 -4.58 -2.31
C VAL A 23 54.26 -3.13 -1.94
N GLN A 24 53.80 -2.90 -0.70
CA GLN A 24 53.54 -1.55 -0.20
C GLN A 24 54.84 -0.72 -0.09
N LYS A 25 55.97 -1.35 0.29
CA LYS A 25 57.28 -0.70 0.29
C LYS A 25 57.71 -0.28 -1.12
N PHE A 26 57.54 -1.16 -2.11
CA PHE A 26 57.90 -0.88 -3.49
C PHE A 26 57.14 0.34 -4.05
N TRP A 27 55.82 0.42 -3.85
CA TRP A 27 55.02 1.55 -4.32
C TRP A 27 55.33 2.87 -3.63
N LYS A 28 55.66 2.81 -2.34
CA LYS A 28 56.06 4.00 -1.57
C LYS A 28 57.37 4.58 -2.07
N ASN A 29 58.31 3.73 -2.48
CA ASN A 29 59.61 4.15 -2.99
C ASN A 29 59.53 4.77 -4.39
N GLU A 30 58.66 4.23 -5.25
CA GLU A 30 58.53 4.64 -6.66
C GLU A 30 57.55 5.82 -6.89
N LYS A 31 56.85 6.29 -5.83
CA LYS A 31 55.91 7.45 -5.88
C LYS A 31 54.91 7.44 -7.05
N VAL A 32 54.53 6.25 -7.52
CA VAL A 32 53.81 5.97 -8.79
C VAL A 32 52.46 6.68 -8.93
N PHE A 33 51.92 7.25 -7.85
CA PHE A 33 50.59 7.86 -7.79
C PHE A 33 50.60 9.37 -7.55
N GLU A 34 51.77 10.00 -7.44
CA GLU A 34 51.91 11.45 -7.32
C GLU A 34 51.90 12.07 -8.74
N GLU A 35 50.94 12.95 -9.04
CA GLU A 35 50.89 13.73 -10.28
C GLU A 35 50.48 15.16 -9.92
N ASP A 36 51.33 16.13 -10.27
CA ASP A 36 51.11 17.55 -9.96
C ASP A 36 50.05 18.17 -10.88
N ALA A 37 49.38 19.20 -10.37
CA ALA A 37 48.48 19.98 -11.21
C ALA A 37 49.29 20.72 -12.31
N PRO A 38 48.83 20.73 -13.57
CA PRO A 38 49.56 21.41 -14.64
C PRO A 38 49.64 22.92 -14.38
N GLU A 39 50.79 23.52 -14.71
CA GLU A 39 51.03 24.95 -14.53
C GLU A 39 50.01 25.82 -15.27
N LEU A 40 49.54 26.88 -14.61
CA LEU A 40 48.59 27.84 -15.17
C LEU A 40 49.25 28.58 -16.35
N ASN A 41 48.80 28.24 -17.57
CA ASN A 41 49.12 28.83 -18.89
C ASN A 41 50.03 28.01 -19.84
N SER A 42 50.32 26.73 -19.57
CA SER A 42 51.00 25.90 -20.58
C SER A 42 50.05 25.51 -21.74
N GLU A 43 50.56 25.45 -22.98
CA GLU A 43 49.82 24.98 -24.16
C GLU A 43 49.31 23.53 -23.99
N GLU A 44 49.97 22.72 -23.15
CA GLU A 44 49.50 21.37 -22.78
C GLU A 44 48.19 21.39 -21.97
N ALA A 45 47.96 22.40 -21.13
CA ALA A 45 46.75 22.53 -20.31
C ALA A 45 45.49 22.87 -21.13
N LYS A 46 45.66 23.38 -22.37
CA LYS A 46 44.56 23.72 -23.29
C LYS A 46 44.17 22.57 -24.23
N ARG A 47 45.05 21.57 -24.45
CA ARG A 47 44.81 20.46 -25.40
C ARG A 47 44.31 19.15 -24.78
N LYS A 48 44.51 18.88 -23.49
CA LYS A 48 44.10 17.61 -22.83
C LYS A 48 42.77 17.73 -22.05
N HIS A 49 41.89 16.73 -22.18
CA HIS A 49 40.65 16.66 -21.41
C HIS A 49 40.95 16.33 -19.93
N LYS A 50 40.17 16.86 -18.98
CA LYS A 50 40.40 16.73 -17.52
C LYS A 50 39.38 15.78 -16.87
N TYR A 51 39.81 15.00 -15.87
CA TYR A 51 38.94 14.10 -15.11
C TYR A 51 39.19 14.22 -13.60
N PHE A 52 38.15 14.43 -12.80
CA PHE A 52 38.28 14.76 -11.36
C PHE A 52 37.37 13.90 -10.49
N VAL A 53 37.90 13.37 -9.39
CA VAL A 53 37.15 12.55 -8.43
C VAL A 53 37.41 13.03 -6.99
N THR A 54 36.38 13.09 -6.15
CA THR A 54 36.48 13.52 -4.74
C THR A 54 35.84 12.54 -3.76
N PHE A 55 36.35 12.53 -2.53
CA PHE A 55 35.79 11.81 -1.36
C PHE A 55 35.60 12.80 -0.19
N PRO A 56 34.45 12.77 0.52
CA PRO A 56 34.23 13.65 1.67
C PRO A 56 35.22 13.34 2.81
N TYR A 57 35.70 14.40 3.47
CA TYR A 57 36.64 14.29 4.59
C TYR A 57 35.97 13.55 5.78
N PRO A 58 36.54 12.43 6.26
CA PRO A 58 35.98 11.71 7.41
C PRO A 58 36.29 12.49 8.70
N TYR A 59 35.33 13.26 9.21
CA TYR A 59 35.45 13.94 10.51
C TYR A 59 35.12 12.98 11.67
N MET A 60 35.86 13.07 12.78
CA MET A 60 35.91 12.05 13.83
C MET A 60 34.79 12.16 14.88
N ASN A 61 33.55 11.90 14.49
CA ASN A 61 32.41 11.71 15.41
C ASN A 61 32.20 10.23 15.79
N GLY A 62 33.17 9.36 15.51
CA GLY A 62 33.14 7.91 15.74
C GLY A 62 34.10 7.15 14.81
N CYS A 63 34.43 5.89 15.13
CA CYS A 63 35.37 5.08 14.32
C CYS A 63 34.81 4.85 12.91
N LEU A 64 35.69 4.66 11.92
CA LEU A 64 35.30 4.36 10.55
C LEU A 64 34.48 3.05 10.50
N HIS A 65 33.16 3.18 10.34
CA HIS A 65 32.24 2.05 10.26
C HIS A 65 32.03 1.53 8.82
N LEU A 66 31.44 0.34 8.70
CA LEU A 66 31.15 -0.35 7.42
C LEU A 66 30.44 0.52 6.35
N GLY A 67 29.67 1.53 6.78
CA GLY A 67 29.02 2.49 5.87
C GLY A 67 30.00 3.36 5.09
N HIS A 68 31.14 3.72 5.70
CA HIS A 68 32.23 4.42 5.02
C HIS A 68 32.93 3.49 4.02
N THR A 69 33.12 2.22 4.38
CA THR A 69 33.65 1.18 3.49
C THR A 69 32.75 0.94 2.28
N TYR A 70 31.43 1.00 2.43
CA TYR A 70 30.48 0.92 1.31
C TYR A 70 30.60 2.12 0.36
N SER A 71 30.67 3.35 0.89
CA SER A 71 30.89 4.56 0.08
C SER A 71 32.27 4.57 -0.60
N LEU A 72 33.31 4.13 0.11
CA LEU A 72 34.65 3.91 -0.42
C LEU A 72 34.62 2.84 -1.52
N SER A 73 33.99 1.68 -1.34
CA SER A 73 33.94 0.61 -2.36
C SER A 73 33.31 1.06 -3.69
N LYS A 74 32.32 1.96 -3.64
CA LYS A 74 31.74 2.59 -4.84
C LYS A 74 32.71 3.51 -5.57
N ILE A 75 33.62 4.16 -4.85
CA ILE A 75 34.66 5.03 -5.44
C ILE A 75 35.85 4.19 -5.87
N TYR A 76 36.22 3.21 -5.07
CA TYR A 76 37.42 2.39 -5.21
C TYR A 76 37.36 1.41 -6.37
N THR A 77 36.27 0.64 -6.50
CA THR A 77 36.16 -0.38 -7.55
C THR A 77 35.66 0.21 -8.87
N VAL A 78 34.73 1.16 -8.82
CA VAL A 78 34.12 1.75 -10.03
C VAL A 78 34.93 2.93 -10.55
N ARG A 79 35.34 3.87 -9.69
CA ARG A 79 35.92 5.14 -10.15
C ARG A 79 37.43 5.16 -10.22
N VAL A 80 38.16 4.32 -9.48
CA VAL A 80 39.61 4.14 -9.74
C VAL A 80 39.85 3.36 -11.05
N PHE A 81 38.83 2.65 -11.55
CA PHE A 81 38.80 2.17 -12.95
C PHE A 81 38.47 3.24 -13.96
N SER A 82 37.51 4.11 -13.66
CA SER A 82 37.32 5.29 -14.49
C SER A 82 38.55 6.19 -14.53
N VAL A 83 39.17 6.56 -13.41
CA VAL A 83 40.39 7.39 -13.37
C VAL A 83 41.54 6.74 -14.13
N GLY A 84 41.80 5.44 -13.92
CA GLY A 84 42.83 4.72 -14.67
C GLY A 84 42.52 4.58 -16.16
N TYR A 85 41.26 4.38 -16.53
CA TYR A 85 40.78 4.29 -17.92
C TYR A 85 40.86 5.64 -18.65
N GLU A 86 40.42 6.71 -18.00
CA GLU A 86 40.47 8.07 -18.54
C GLU A 86 41.93 8.55 -18.65
N ARG A 87 42.80 8.13 -17.73
CA ARG A 87 44.26 8.32 -17.83
C ARG A 87 44.85 7.53 -19.01
N MET A 88 44.39 6.29 -19.25
CA MET A 88 44.75 5.52 -20.45
C MET A 88 44.22 6.14 -21.76
N GLN A 89 43.16 6.95 -21.70
CA GLN A 89 42.69 7.77 -22.82
C GLN A 89 43.46 9.10 -22.99
N GLY A 90 44.55 9.31 -22.24
CA GLY A 90 45.40 10.50 -22.36
C GLY A 90 44.86 11.73 -21.62
N LYS A 91 43.86 11.57 -20.74
CA LYS A 91 43.29 12.68 -19.94
C LYS A 91 44.09 12.91 -18.66
N THR A 92 44.26 14.17 -18.27
CA THR A 92 44.88 14.53 -16.98
C THR A 92 43.88 14.28 -15.87
N CYS A 93 44.19 13.35 -14.95
CA CYS A 93 43.25 12.86 -13.95
C CYS A 93 43.72 13.20 -12.52
N LEU A 94 42.86 13.87 -11.75
CA LEU A 94 43.11 14.27 -10.37
C LEU A 94 42.18 13.52 -9.40
N PHE A 95 42.76 12.88 -8.39
CA PHE A 95 42.03 12.20 -7.31
C PHE A 95 42.52 12.66 -5.93
N PRO A 96 42.29 13.93 -5.54
CA PRO A 96 42.67 14.40 -4.23
C PRO A 96 41.76 13.82 -3.14
N PHE A 97 42.36 13.38 -2.05
CA PHE A 97 41.64 13.16 -0.79
C PHE A 97 41.39 14.52 -0.11
N GLY A 98 40.26 15.16 -0.40
CA GLY A 98 39.79 16.44 0.20
C GLY A 98 39.25 17.41 -0.86
N PHE A 99 38.21 18.24 -0.67
CA PHE A 99 37.51 18.75 0.49
C PHE A 99 36.00 18.81 0.21
N HIS A 100 35.18 18.11 1.00
CA HIS A 100 33.77 18.49 1.17
C HIS A 100 33.63 19.11 2.56
N CYS A 101 34.13 20.33 2.73
CA CYS A 101 33.91 21.12 3.95
C CYS A 101 32.45 21.59 3.98
N THR A 102 31.52 20.72 4.37
CA THR A 102 30.38 21.29 5.09
C THR A 102 30.97 21.74 6.42
N GLY A 103 31.21 23.04 6.62
CA GLY A 103 31.92 23.51 7.83
C GLY A 103 31.22 23.17 9.15
N MET A 104 29.91 22.87 9.12
CA MET A 104 29.11 22.68 10.33
C MET A 104 29.46 21.47 11.20
N PRO A 105 29.76 20.26 10.69
CA PRO A 105 30.09 19.12 11.55
C PRO A 105 31.48 19.21 12.18
N ILE A 106 32.48 19.75 11.47
CA ILE A 106 33.82 20.01 12.02
C ILE A 106 33.70 21.08 13.11
N LYS A 107 33.01 22.19 12.82
CA LYS A 107 32.75 23.26 13.79
C LYS A 107 31.97 22.74 15.00
N ALA A 108 30.95 21.90 14.80
CA ALA A 108 30.18 21.32 15.90
C ALA A 108 30.99 20.38 16.81
N CYS A 109 31.99 19.67 16.28
CA CYS A 109 32.89 18.83 17.08
C CYS A 109 33.92 19.68 17.83
N ALA A 110 34.51 20.68 17.16
CA ALA A 110 35.41 21.66 17.76
C ALA A 110 34.73 22.44 18.90
N ASP A 111 33.51 22.94 18.69
CA ASP A 111 32.71 23.66 19.69
C ASP A 111 32.26 22.78 20.86
N LYS A 112 32.19 21.45 20.66
CA LYS A 112 31.93 20.49 21.73
C LYS A 112 33.16 20.29 22.59
N LEU A 113 34.33 20.12 21.98
CA LEU A 113 35.61 20.02 22.71
C LEU A 113 35.90 21.32 23.48
N GLN A 114 35.63 22.49 22.89
CA GLN A 114 35.77 23.77 23.59
C GLN A 114 34.87 23.86 24.83
N ARG A 115 33.62 23.38 24.74
CA ARG A 115 32.70 23.32 25.88
C ARG A 115 33.14 22.29 26.93
N GLU A 116 33.56 21.10 26.50
CA GLU A 116 34.08 20.07 27.42
C GLU A 116 35.33 20.56 28.17
N ILE A 117 36.23 21.31 27.51
CA ILE A 117 37.38 21.96 28.15
C ILE A 117 36.93 23.05 29.14
N ALA A 118 35.95 23.88 28.77
CA ALA A 118 35.46 24.97 29.61
C ALA A 118 34.71 24.48 30.86
N ASP A 119 33.94 23.40 30.72
CA ASP A 119 33.09 22.88 31.79
C ASP A 119 33.85 21.90 32.72
N PHE A 120 34.89 21.19 32.24
CA PHE A 120 35.56 20.11 32.99
C PHE A 120 37.10 20.23 33.10
N GLY A 121 37.72 21.27 32.53
CA GLY A 121 39.18 21.48 32.57
C GLY A 121 39.94 20.88 31.38
N CYS A 122 41.27 21.02 31.35
CA CYS A 122 42.14 20.50 30.29
C CYS A 122 43.37 19.78 30.90
N PRO A 123 43.41 18.43 30.95
CA PRO A 123 42.42 17.48 30.41
C PRO A 123 41.10 17.48 31.21
N PRO A 124 39.94 17.25 30.56
CA PRO A 124 38.63 17.30 31.22
C PRO A 124 38.42 16.13 32.20
N GLN A 125 38.06 16.44 33.45
CA GLN A 125 37.66 15.44 34.45
C GLN A 125 36.13 15.33 34.50
N PHE A 126 35.59 14.29 33.86
CA PHE A 126 34.14 14.06 33.81
C PHE A 126 33.64 13.38 35.10
N PRO A 127 32.48 13.78 35.67
CA PRO A 127 31.92 13.17 36.86
C PRO A 127 31.49 11.71 36.63
N GLU A 128 31.73 10.81 37.59
CA GLU A 128 31.28 9.40 37.54
C GLU A 128 29.73 9.34 37.58
N GLU A 129 29.13 8.75 36.53
CA GLU A 129 27.69 8.53 36.45
C GLU A 129 27.24 7.51 37.52
N THR A 130 26.53 7.98 38.55
CA THR A 130 25.75 7.13 39.46
C THR A 130 24.51 6.60 38.73
N GLU A 131 24.29 5.28 38.75
CA GLU A 131 23.14 4.65 38.10
C GLU A 131 21.81 5.18 38.68
N PRO A 132 20.87 5.68 37.86
CA PRO A 132 19.52 5.96 38.32
C PRO A 132 18.67 4.68 38.35
N ALA A 133 17.96 4.52 39.46
CA ALA A 133 17.02 3.46 39.76
C ALA A 133 15.86 3.34 38.76
N GLU A 134 15.31 2.12 38.70
CA GLU A 134 14.25 1.65 37.80
C GLU A 134 12.97 2.52 37.81
N GLU A 135 12.54 3.00 36.63
CA GLU A 135 11.11 3.18 36.32
C GLU A 135 10.78 2.80 34.87
N LYS A 136 9.74 1.97 34.73
CA LYS A 136 9.26 1.34 33.49
C LYS A 136 8.50 2.33 32.60
N GLN A 137 8.91 2.55 31.34
CA GLN A 137 8.03 2.45 30.14
C GLN A 137 8.69 2.75 28.76
N VAL A 138 8.46 1.83 27.82
CA VAL A 138 8.37 1.89 26.33
C VAL A 138 9.62 2.29 25.50
N LYS A 139 10.33 1.24 25.05
CA LYS A 139 11.41 1.28 24.03
C LYS A 139 10.91 1.70 22.64
N SER A 140 11.47 2.79 22.11
CA SER A 140 11.52 3.06 20.66
C SER A 140 12.90 2.68 20.10
N LYS A 141 12.92 2.23 18.83
CA LYS A 141 14.04 1.54 18.12
C LYS A 141 15.33 2.35 17.90
N VAL A 142 15.58 3.43 18.63
CA VAL A 142 16.76 4.31 18.42
C VAL A 142 17.90 4.04 19.42
N ALA A 143 17.64 3.39 20.55
CA ALA A 143 18.65 3.23 21.62
C ALA A 143 19.65 2.07 21.45
N ALA A 144 19.59 1.27 20.38
CA ALA A 144 20.51 0.13 20.19
C ALA A 144 21.79 0.47 19.39
N LYS A 145 22.13 1.75 19.23
CA LYS A 145 23.24 2.21 18.37
C LYS A 145 24.21 3.23 18.99
N SER A 146 24.12 3.53 20.27
CA SER A 146 25.11 4.37 20.96
C SER A 146 25.95 3.51 21.91
N GLY A 147 27.23 3.35 21.61
CA GLY A 147 28.22 2.81 22.54
C GLY A 147 28.36 3.70 23.78
N LYS A 148 28.82 3.09 24.87
CA LYS A 148 29.04 3.66 26.21
C LYS A 148 30.16 4.74 26.25
N ALA A 149 30.05 5.83 25.51
CA ALA A 149 30.91 7.01 25.67
C ALA A 149 30.06 8.27 25.49
N SER A 150 29.91 9.07 26.55
CA SER A 150 29.02 10.24 26.57
C SER A 150 29.68 11.53 26.10
N TYR A 151 31.02 11.61 26.07
CA TYR A 151 31.78 12.83 25.74
C TYR A 151 32.68 12.70 24.50
N GLN A 152 32.85 13.79 23.74
CA GLN A 152 33.62 13.83 22.49
C GLN A 152 35.12 13.61 22.74
N TRP A 153 35.66 14.12 23.86
CA TRP A 153 37.04 13.90 24.29
C TRP A 153 37.37 12.40 24.46
N GLN A 154 36.49 11.65 25.13
CA GLN A 154 36.64 10.20 25.35
C GLN A 154 36.58 9.40 24.04
N ILE A 155 35.79 9.84 23.06
CA ILE A 155 35.72 9.20 21.74
C ILE A 155 37.07 9.34 21.00
N MET A 156 37.74 10.48 21.14
CA MET A 156 39.04 10.75 20.50
C MET A 156 40.20 10.04 21.22
N GLN A 157 40.15 9.94 22.55
CA GLN A 157 41.07 9.09 23.33
C GLN A 157 40.96 7.62 22.93
N ASN A 158 39.74 7.11 22.76
CA ASN A 158 39.50 5.74 22.30
C ASN A 158 39.99 5.47 20.87
N MET A 159 40.24 6.52 20.07
CA MET A 159 40.88 6.42 18.75
C MET A 159 42.42 6.45 18.82
N GLY A 160 42.99 6.55 20.02
CA GLY A 160 44.44 6.52 20.27
C GLY A 160 45.15 7.86 20.10
N LEU A 161 44.43 8.99 20.21
CA LEU A 161 45.02 10.33 20.22
C LEU A 161 45.42 10.73 21.66
N ALA A 162 46.58 11.37 21.83
CA ALA A 162 47.03 11.88 23.12
C ALA A 162 46.25 13.13 23.53
N ASP A 163 46.16 13.40 24.83
CA ASP A 163 45.36 14.53 25.36
C ASP A 163 45.88 15.90 24.90
N GLU A 164 47.19 16.05 24.66
CA GLU A 164 47.75 17.28 24.09
C GLU A 164 47.32 17.50 22.63
N ASP A 165 47.19 16.44 21.84
CA ASP A 165 46.76 16.50 20.44
C ASP A 165 45.25 16.78 20.34
N ILE A 166 44.44 16.18 21.23
CA ILE A 166 42.98 16.38 21.29
C ILE A 166 42.64 17.85 21.55
N LYS A 167 43.44 18.55 22.37
CA LYS A 167 43.28 19.99 22.62
C LYS A 167 43.37 20.82 21.34
N ALA A 168 44.27 20.49 20.42
CA ALA A 168 44.44 21.23 19.17
C ALA A 168 43.22 21.10 18.23
N PHE A 169 42.46 19.99 18.33
CA PHE A 169 41.20 19.79 17.62
C PHE A 169 40.02 20.60 18.21
N SER A 170 40.21 21.35 19.29
CA SER A 170 39.23 22.37 19.71
C SER A 170 39.15 23.55 18.74
N GLU A 171 40.18 23.76 17.92
CA GLU A 171 40.21 24.75 16.85
C GLU A 171 39.80 24.11 15.50
N SER A 172 38.76 24.64 14.85
CA SER A 172 38.21 24.07 13.61
C SER A 172 39.21 24.01 12.45
N ASP A 173 40.17 24.94 12.42
CA ASP A 173 41.18 25.03 11.36
C ASP A 173 42.25 23.95 11.46
N HIS A 174 42.49 23.42 12.66
CA HIS A 174 43.45 22.35 12.90
C HIS A 174 43.02 21.04 12.21
N TRP A 175 41.72 20.75 12.17
CA TRP A 175 41.13 19.61 11.45
C TRP A 175 41.44 19.62 9.95
N LEU A 176 41.72 20.79 9.37
CA LEU A 176 42.02 20.92 7.95
C LEU A 176 43.49 20.64 7.61
N ARG A 177 44.38 20.67 8.61
CA ARG A 177 45.84 20.57 8.44
C ARG A 177 46.44 19.31 9.04
N TYR A 178 45.73 18.63 9.94
CA TYR A 178 46.21 17.44 10.62
C TYR A 178 45.22 16.28 10.41
N PHE A 179 45.71 15.18 9.83
CA PHE A 179 44.92 13.97 9.59
C PHE A 179 45.39 12.85 10.54
N PRO A 180 44.49 12.25 11.34
CA PRO A 180 44.86 11.27 12.36
C PRO A 180 45.55 10.03 11.76
N PRO A 181 46.71 9.60 12.30
CA PRO A 181 47.50 8.50 11.74
C PRO A 181 46.74 7.16 11.60
N VAL A 182 45.78 6.90 12.50
CA VAL A 182 44.96 5.68 12.50
C VAL A 182 43.95 5.67 11.33
N ALA A 183 43.35 6.82 11.00
CA ALA A 183 42.46 6.94 9.85
C ALA A 183 43.23 6.84 8.53
N THR A 184 44.48 7.34 8.47
CA THR A 184 45.38 7.16 7.32
C THR A 184 45.69 5.67 7.11
N ARG A 185 45.99 4.95 8.19
CA ARG A 185 46.28 3.51 8.19
C ARG A 185 45.10 2.68 7.67
N ASP A 186 43.89 2.97 8.15
CA ASP A 186 42.68 2.26 7.75
C ASP A 186 42.31 2.50 6.27
N LEU A 187 42.54 3.70 5.75
CA LEU A 187 42.32 4.03 4.34
C LEU A 187 43.37 3.39 3.41
N GLN A 188 44.62 3.28 3.86
CA GLN A 188 45.70 2.59 3.12
C GLN A 188 45.45 1.08 3.01
N SER A 189 44.81 0.46 4.00
CA SER A 189 44.51 -0.98 4.02
C SER A 189 43.49 -1.45 2.97
N LEU A 190 42.89 -0.56 2.17
CA LEU A 190 41.78 -0.89 1.26
C LEU A 190 42.17 -1.27 -0.20
N GLY A 191 43.44 -1.12 -0.67
CA GLY A 191 44.09 -1.78 -1.86
C GLY A 191 43.70 -1.52 -3.38
N VAL A 192 44.35 -0.59 -4.12
CA VAL A 192 44.15 -0.22 -5.57
C VAL A 192 45.50 -0.41 -6.29
N LYS A 193 45.72 -0.97 -7.49
CA LYS A 193 44.98 -1.67 -8.56
C LYS A 193 45.99 -2.47 -9.42
N HIS A 194 45.58 -3.57 -10.08
CA HIS A 194 46.48 -4.57 -10.67
C HIS A 194 46.23 -4.86 -12.18
N ARG A 195 47.30 -5.15 -12.95
CA ARG A 195 47.31 -5.66 -14.35
C ARG A 195 47.03 -7.16 -14.47
N TYR A 196 46.91 -7.84 -13.34
CA TYR A 196 46.70 -9.28 -13.24
C TYR A 196 45.50 -9.58 -12.35
N PHE A 197 44.89 -10.75 -12.52
CA PHE A 197 43.85 -11.21 -11.61
C PHE A 197 44.49 -11.75 -10.32
N PRO A 198 44.07 -11.32 -9.12
CA PRO A 198 44.74 -11.69 -7.87
C PRO A 198 44.84 -13.20 -7.66
N ALA A 199 46.05 -13.72 -7.42
CA ALA A 199 46.31 -15.15 -7.27
C ALA A 199 45.48 -15.83 -6.17
N LEU A 200 45.17 -15.12 -5.08
CA LEU A 200 44.31 -15.62 -4.01
C LEU A 200 42.86 -15.84 -4.43
N TRP A 201 42.37 -15.13 -5.44
CA TRP A 201 41.01 -15.25 -5.96
C TRP A 201 40.88 -16.38 -6.99
N LYS A 202 42.01 -16.99 -7.39
CA LYS A 202 42.08 -18.11 -8.34
C LYS A 202 41.82 -19.48 -7.71
N LYS A 203 41.55 -19.52 -6.40
CA LYS A 203 41.25 -20.74 -5.64
C LYS A 203 39.74 -20.98 -5.61
N ALA A 204 39.30 -22.17 -5.99
CA ALA A 204 37.90 -22.58 -6.01
C ALA A 204 37.66 -23.75 -5.05
N LYS A 205 36.53 -23.72 -4.32
CA LYS A 205 36.06 -24.85 -3.53
C LYS A 205 34.90 -25.52 -4.26
N LEU A 206 35.08 -26.76 -4.67
CA LEU A 206 34.12 -27.51 -5.47
C LEU A 206 33.20 -28.32 -4.55
N ILE A 207 31.89 -28.07 -4.64
CA ILE A 207 30.87 -28.87 -3.94
C ILE A 207 30.14 -29.73 -4.97
N PRO A 208 30.20 -31.06 -4.87
CA PRO A 208 29.44 -31.94 -5.75
C PRO A 208 27.96 -31.94 -5.36
N ILE A 209 27.08 -31.66 -6.31
CA ILE A 209 25.62 -31.72 -6.12
C ILE A 209 25.04 -32.84 -6.98
N HIS A 210 24.33 -33.77 -6.37
CA HIS A 210 23.70 -34.88 -7.07
C HIS A 210 22.65 -34.42 -8.09
N LYS A 211 22.76 -34.88 -9.34
CA LYS A 211 21.94 -34.49 -10.50
C LYS A 211 20.79 -35.47 -10.74
N SER A 212 21.07 -36.77 -10.81
CA SER A 212 20.17 -37.87 -11.18
C SER A 212 20.82 -39.22 -10.90
N GLY A 213 20.13 -40.35 -11.07
CA GLY A 213 20.76 -41.68 -11.04
C GLY A 213 21.18 -42.18 -9.65
N GLU A 214 22.14 -43.11 -9.63
CA GLU A 214 22.68 -43.71 -8.41
C GLU A 214 23.80 -42.83 -7.82
N MET A 215 23.80 -42.65 -6.49
CA MET A 215 24.81 -41.85 -5.79
C MET A 215 26.23 -42.44 -5.85
N SER A 216 26.38 -43.67 -6.34
CA SER A 216 27.63 -44.38 -6.57
C SER A 216 28.37 -43.87 -7.83
N GLU A 217 27.64 -43.33 -8.82
CA GLU A 217 28.23 -42.89 -10.09
C GLU A 217 28.75 -41.45 -10.03
N ARG A 218 30.05 -41.28 -10.29
CA ARG A 218 30.70 -39.95 -10.29
C ARG A 218 30.14 -39.02 -11.37
N GLY A 219 29.66 -39.56 -12.49
CA GLY A 219 29.11 -38.81 -13.62
C GLY A 219 27.78 -38.11 -13.34
N ASP A 220 27.12 -38.51 -12.26
CA ASP A 220 25.82 -38.01 -11.84
C ASP A 220 25.90 -36.85 -10.82
N PHE A 221 27.10 -36.36 -10.51
CA PHE A 221 27.30 -35.17 -9.69
C PHE A 221 27.68 -33.95 -10.55
N ARG A 222 27.08 -32.80 -10.22
CA ARG A 222 27.44 -31.48 -10.79
C ARG A 222 28.50 -30.81 -9.90
N PRO A 223 29.66 -30.41 -10.44
CA PRO A 223 30.68 -29.71 -9.68
C PRO A 223 30.36 -28.21 -9.56
N ILE A 224 29.93 -27.72 -8.39
CA ILE A 224 29.73 -26.27 -8.19
C ILE A 224 30.99 -25.64 -7.60
N SER A 225 31.61 -24.73 -8.36
CA SER A 225 32.77 -23.96 -7.87
C SER A 225 32.34 -22.75 -7.04
N ILE A 226 32.61 -22.80 -5.74
CA ILE A 226 32.51 -21.66 -4.84
C ILE A 226 33.79 -20.83 -4.95
N LEU A 227 33.67 -19.69 -5.61
CA LEU A 227 34.72 -18.69 -5.76
C LEU A 227 34.73 -17.68 -4.60
N VAL A 228 35.87 -17.00 -4.44
CA VAL A 228 36.02 -15.90 -3.47
C VAL A 228 35.01 -14.79 -3.77
N ILE A 229 34.23 -14.35 -2.78
CA ILE A 229 33.15 -13.37 -2.98
C ILE A 229 33.66 -12.06 -3.61
N LEU A 230 34.85 -11.59 -3.22
CA LEU A 230 35.47 -10.38 -3.76
C LEU A 230 35.75 -10.47 -5.27
N SER A 231 36.06 -11.67 -5.79
CA SER A 231 36.26 -11.87 -7.23
C SER A 231 35.02 -11.53 -8.04
N LYS A 232 33.82 -11.85 -7.53
CA LYS A 232 32.55 -11.63 -8.21
C LYS A 232 32.28 -10.14 -8.46
N ILE A 233 32.78 -9.25 -7.61
CA ILE A 233 32.61 -7.81 -7.80
C ILE A 233 33.40 -7.35 -9.03
N LEU A 234 34.66 -7.78 -9.15
CA LEU A 234 35.52 -7.46 -10.29
C LEU A 234 35.00 -8.13 -11.57
N GLU A 235 34.65 -9.41 -11.51
CA GLU A 235 34.08 -10.16 -12.64
C GLU A 235 32.80 -9.52 -13.17
N LYS A 236 31.91 -9.02 -12.30
CA LYS A 236 30.67 -8.36 -12.73
C LYS A 236 30.94 -7.06 -13.47
N HIS A 237 31.97 -6.32 -13.07
CA HIS A 237 32.35 -5.09 -13.75
C HIS A 237 32.90 -5.40 -15.15
N VAL A 238 33.84 -6.34 -15.25
CA VAL A 238 34.40 -6.78 -16.54
C VAL A 238 33.32 -7.34 -17.46
N PHE A 239 32.41 -8.17 -16.92
CA PHE A 239 31.25 -8.68 -17.66
C PHE A 239 30.44 -7.55 -18.27
N ASN A 240 30.04 -6.55 -17.49
CA ASN A 240 29.18 -5.48 -18.01
C ASN A 240 29.88 -4.67 -19.13
N SER A 241 31.18 -4.37 -18.97
CA SER A 241 31.94 -3.60 -19.95
C SER A 241 32.18 -4.38 -21.24
N TYR A 242 32.62 -5.64 -21.14
CA TYR A 242 32.93 -6.45 -22.32
C TYR A 242 31.66 -6.94 -23.03
N PHE A 243 30.60 -7.27 -22.28
CA PHE A 243 29.32 -7.61 -22.87
C PHE A 243 28.71 -6.44 -23.66
N LEU A 244 28.85 -5.21 -23.16
CA LEU A 244 28.40 -4.02 -23.88
C LEU A 244 29.14 -3.88 -25.22
N TYR A 245 30.46 -4.02 -25.22
CA TYR A 245 31.29 -4.03 -26.43
C TYR A 245 30.81 -5.08 -27.45
N LEU A 246 30.61 -6.33 -27.02
CA LEU A 246 30.13 -7.41 -27.89
C LEU A 246 28.76 -7.12 -28.50
N THR A 247 27.90 -6.40 -27.77
CA THR A 247 26.54 -6.06 -28.23
C THR A 247 26.53 -4.84 -29.15
N GLU A 248 27.31 -3.79 -28.85
CA GLU A 248 27.41 -2.57 -29.67
C GLU A 248 28.03 -2.83 -31.04
N HIS A 249 28.88 -3.85 -31.15
CA HIS A 249 29.52 -4.28 -32.39
C HIS A 249 28.84 -5.49 -33.06
N GLU A 250 27.67 -5.93 -32.58
CA GLU A 250 26.89 -7.04 -33.16
C GLU A 250 27.72 -8.34 -33.35
N ILE A 251 28.60 -8.64 -32.38
CA ILE A 251 29.57 -9.77 -32.48
C ILE A 251 28.90 -11.11 -32.13
N LEU A 252 27.96 -11.12 -31.18
CA LEU A 252 27.28 -12.35 -30.76
C LEU A 252 26.23 -12.75 -31.80
N SER A 253 26.20 -14.04 -32.16
CA SER A 253 25.26 -14.60 -33.13
C SER A 253 23.80 -14.46 -32.68
N ASP A 254 22.92 -14.08 -33.60
CA ASP A 254 21.48 -13.94 -33.37
C ASP A 254 20.81 -15.26 -32.94
N TYR A 255 21.37 -16.41 -33.37
CA TYR A 255 20.91 -17.75 -33.01
C TYR A 255 21.18 -18.12 -31.54
N GLN A 256 21.95 -17.32 -30.79
CA GLN A 256 22.27 -17.55 -29.38
C GLN A 256 21.21 -16.91 -28.45
N HIS A 257 20.51 -17.76 -27.70
CA HIS A 257 19.50 -17.35 -26.73
C HIS A 257 19.90 -17.61 -25.27
N GLY A 258 21.04 -18.25 -25.02
CA GLY A 258 21.59 -18.49 -23.69
C GLY A 258 22.36 -17.28 -23.13
N PHE A 259 22.30 -17.08 -21.81
CA PHE A 259 23.09 -16.11 -21.03
C PHE A 259 23.13 -14.63 -21.50
N GLY A 260 22.37 -14.25 -22.53
CA GLY A 260 22.22 -12.88 -23.02
C GLY A 260 21.11 -12.09 -22.31
N PRO A 261 21.31 -10.79 -22.00
CA PRO A 261 20.25 -9.90 -21.52
C PRO A 261 19.11 -9.84 -22.53
N GLY A 262 17.89 -10.13 -22.09
CA GLY A 262 16.73 -10.10 -22.97
C GLY A 262 16.41 -11.40 -23.70
N HIS A 263 17.32 -12.38 -23.63
CA HIS A 263 17.13 -13.73 -24.13
C HIS A 263 16.73 -14.65 -22.97
N SER A 264 15.95 -15.68 -23.26
CA SER A 264 15.52 -16.69 -22.28
C SER A 264 15.20 -18.01 -22.97
N CYS A 265 15.02 -19.08 -22.19
CA CYS A 265 14.51 -20.35 -22.73
C CYS A 265 13.17 -20.13 -23.45
N GLU A 266 12.32 -19.22 -22.95
CA GLU A 266 11.01 -18.93 -23.54
C GLU A 266 11.15 -18.23 -24.90
N THR A 267 12.13 -17.34 -25.11
CA THR A 267 12.35 -16.70 -26.42
C THR A 267 12.82 -17.72 -27.45
N SER A 268 13.80 -18.58 -27.12
CA SER A 268 14.26 -19.65 -28.02
C SER A 268 13.13 -20.62 -28.37
N LEU A 269 12.41 -21.10 -27.37
CA LEU A 269 11.31 -22.03 -27.59
C LEU A 269 10.17 -21.42 -28.44
N ASN A 270 9.87 -20.12 -28.30
CA ASN A 270 8.89 -19.47 -29.18
C ASN A 270 9.41 -19.37 -30.62
N MET A 271 10.70 -19.07 -30.85
CA MET A 271 11.28 -19.06 -32.20
C MET A 271 11.23 -20.43 -32.86
N ILE A 272 11.64 -21.48 -32.14
CA ILE A 272 11.56 -22.87 -32.61
C ILE A 272 10.09 -23.22 -32.92
N TYR A 273 9.15 -22.83 -32.06
CA TYR A 273 7.73 -23.08 -32.29
C TYR A 273 7.18 -22.34 -33.51
N GLU A 274 7.55 -21.08 -33.73
CA GLU A 274 7.17 -20.31 -34.93
C GLU A 274 7.70 -20.99 -36.20
N TYR A 275 8.97 -21.39 -36.21
CA TYR A 275 9.60 -22.12 -37.33
C TYR A 275 8.85 -23.41 -37.67
N LEU A 276 8.65 -24.28 -36.67
CA LEU A 276 7.98 -25.57 -36.86
C LEU A 276 6.55 -25.40 -37.40
N VAL A 277 5.78 -24.48 -36.82
CA VAL A 277 4.38 -24.28 -37.21
C VAL A 277 4.26 -23.64 -38.59
N ASN A 278 5.16 -22.72 -38.96
CA ASN A 278 5.19 -22.12 -40.31
C ASN A 278 5.36 -23.18 -41.39
N ASN A 279 6.32 -24.09 -41.21
CA ASN A 279 6.60 -25.15 -42.18
C ASN A 279 5.43 -26.14 -42.27
N ILE A 280 4.77 -26.46 -41.15
CA ILE A 280 3.55 -27.28 -41.13
C ILE A 280 2.41 -26.58 -41.91
N ASP A 281 2.26 -25.26 -41.78
CA ASP A 281 1.25 -24.48 -42.51
C ASP A 281 1.52 -24.41 -44.03
N ASN A 282 2.79 -24.57 -44.43
CA ASN A 282 3.23 -24.72 -45.81
C ASN A 282 3.11 -26.16 -46.32
N GLY A 283 2.76 -27.12 -45.46
CA GLY A 283 2.59 -28.53 -45.82
C GLY A 283 3.89 -29.33 -45.81
N GLU A 284 4.96 -28.82 -45.23
CA GLU A 284 6.28 -29.47 -45.15
C GLU A 284 6.43 -30.33 -43.88
N ILE A 285 7.45 -31.18 -43.87
CA ILE A 285 7.87 -32.00 -42.72
C ILE A 285 9.03 -31.27 -42.04
N ASN A 286 9.10 -31.32 -40.71
CA ASN A 286 10.23 -30.79 -39.95
C ASN A 286 11.04 -31.93 -39.33
N GLY A 287 12.37 -31.81 -39.39
CA GLY A 287 13.31 -32.58 -38.60
C GLY A 287 13.94 -31.72 -37.51
N VAL A 288 13.96 -32.23 -36.29
CA VAL A 288 14.54 -31.57 -35.11
C VAL A 288 15.63 -32.47 -34.55
N LEU A 289 16.88 -32.01 -34.57
CA LEU A 289 18.03 -32.70 -34.02
C LEU A 289 18.51 -31.97 -32.76
N MET A 290 18.32 -32.60 -31.61
CA MET A 290 18.73 -32.05 -30.30
C MET A 290 20.13 -32.57 -29.98
N LEU A 291 21.12 -31.68 -29.93
CA LEU A 291 22.52 -31.99 -29.66
C LEU A 291 22.85 -31.80 -28.18
N ASP A 292 23.71 -32.69 -27.63
CA ASP A 292 24.23 -32.59 -26.26
C ASP A 292 25.76 -32.60 -26.30
N PHE A 293 26.39 -31.55 -25.78
CA PHE A 293 27.86 -31.49 -25.63
C PHE A 293 28.29 -32.12 -24.30
N SER A 294 29.23 -33.07 -24.36
CA SER A 294 29.79 -33.71 -23.17
C SER A 294 30.67 -32.72 -22.41
N LYS A 295 30.29 -32.38 -21.17
CA LYS A 295 31.09 -31.52 -20.26
C LYS A 295 31.51 -30.17 -20.90
N ALA A 296 30.60 -29.54 -21.65
CA ALA A 296 30.89 -28.37 -22.49
C ALA A 296 31.70 -27.26 -21.79
N PHE A 297 31.32 -26.88 -20.55
CA PHE A 297 32.02 -25.84 -19.79
C PHE A 297 33.42 -26.24 -19.30
N ASP A 298 33.64 -27.54 -19.06
CA ASP A 298 34.89 -28.07 -18.48
C ASP A 298 35.96 -28.34 -19.56
N LEU A 299 35.54 -28.50 -20.81
CA LEU A 299 36.41 -28.80 -21.97
C LEU A 299 36.92 -27.55 -22.71
N VAL A 300 36.49 -26.34 -22.32
CA VAL A 300 36.92 -25.11 -23.00
C VAL A 300 38.43 -24.94 -22.91
N ASP A 301 39.13 -25.01 -24.04
CA ASP A 301 40.57 -24.79 -24.12
C ASP A 301 40.90 -23.30 -23.94
N HIS A 302 41.80 -22.98 -23.00
CA HIS A 302 42.14 -21.59 -22.67
C HIS A 302 42.86 -20.87 -23.82
N ASN A 303 43.70 -21.57 -24.59
CA ASN A 303 44.45 -20.97 -25.68
C ASN A 303 43.53 -20.63 -26.85
N ILE A 304 42.65 -21.57 -27.23
CA ILE A 304 41.64 -21.35 -28.29
C ILE A 304 40.69 -20.22 -27.87
N LEU A 305 40.24 -20.20 -26.61
CA LEU A 305 39.39 -19.13 -26.10
C LEU A 305 40.07 -17.75 -26.19
N LEU A 306 41.34 -17.63 -25.81
CA LEU A 306 42.09 -16.38 -25.92
C LEU A 306 42.27 -15.95 -27.38
N GLN A 307 42.54 -16.89 -28.30
CA GLN A 307 42.60 -16.62 -29.73
C GLN A 307 41.26 -16.09 -30.27
N LYS A 308 40.13 -16.68 -29.87
CA LYS A 308 38.79 -16.19 -30.24
C LYS A 308 38.52 -14.80 -29.67
N ILE A 309 38.84 -14.54 -28.40
CA ILE A 309 38.72 -13.21 -27.78
C ILE A 309 39.53 -12.15 -28.53
N HIS A 310 40.73 -12.50 -28.98
CA HIS A 310 41.56 -11.63 -29.81
C HIS A 310 40.95 -11.40 -31.19
N ALA A 311 40.45 -12.46 -31.85
CA ALA A 311 39.78 -12.38 -33.14
C ALA A 311 38.51 -11.49 -33.11
N TYR A 312 37.82 -11.44 -31.98
CA TYR A 312 36.68 -10.56 -31.76
C TYR A 312 37.05 -9.13 -31.33
N GLY A 313 38.33 -8.72 -31.47
CA GLY A 313 38.75 -7.32 -31.35
C GLY A 313 39.22 -6.89 -29.95
N ALA A 314 39.56 -7.81 -29.05
CA ALA A 314 40.12 -7.46 -27.74
C ALA A 314 41.56 -6.91 -27.86
N THR A 315 41.86 -5.82 -27.16
CA THR A 315 43.22 -5.26 -27.08
C THR A 315 44.20 -6.14 -26.30
N ASP A 316 45.50 -6.00 -26.53
CA ASP A 316 46.56 -6.76 -25.82
C ASP A 316 46.45 -6.68 -24.28
N LEU A 317 46.06 -5.52 -23.76
CA LEU A 317 45.85 -5.31 -22.33
C LEU A 317 44.66 -6.14 -21.80
N THR A 318 43.58 -6.20 -22.57
CA THR A 318 42.38 -6.98 -22.24
C THR A 318 42.68 -8.47 -22.32
N LEU A 319 43.40 -8.89 -23.36
CA LEU A 319 43.83 -10.28 -23.55
C LEU A 319 44.74 -10.75 -22.41
N LYS A 320 45.72 -9.94 -22.00
CA LYS A 320 46.59 -10.23 -20.84
C LYS A 320 45.81 -10.36 -19.53
N TRP A 321 44.75 -9.58 -19.36
CA TRP A 321 43.89 -9.69 -18.18
C TRP A 321 43.09 -11.01 -18.18
N PHE A 322 42.50 -11.41 -19.31
CA PHE A 322 41.79 -12.68 -19.44
C PHE A 322 42.73 -13.89 -19.31
N ALA A 323 43.94 -13.83 -19.88
CA ALA A 323 44.97 -14.82 -19.67
C ALA A 323 45.29 -14.96 -18.18
N SER A 324 45.54 -13.82 -17.50
CA SER A 324 45.76 -13.82 -16.06
C SER A 324 44.57 -14.32 -15.24
N TYR A 325 43.33 -14.14 -15.70
CA TYR A 325 42.13 -14.65 -15.04
C TYR A 325 42.02 -16.18 -15.09
N LEU A 326 42.42 -16.78 -16.21
CA LEU A 326 42.34 -18.23 -16.49
C LEU A 326 43.55 -19.01 -15.95
N GLU A 327 44.75 -18.45 -16.07
CA GLU A 327 46.00 -19.11 -15.67
C GLU A 327 46.17 -19.25 -14.15
N GLY A 328 46.77 -20.36 -13.72
CA GLY A 328 47.16 -20.58 -12.32
C GLY A 328 45.99 -20.77 -11.35
N ARG A 329 44.84 -21.24 -11.85
CA ARG A 329 43.67 -21.57 -11.04
C ARG A 329 43.79 -22.94 -10.40
N THR A 330 43.29 -23.06 -9.17
CA THR A 330 43.29 -24.32 -8.42
C THR A 330 41.91 -24.61 -7.84
N GLN A 331 41.54 -25.89 -7.73
CA GLN A 331 40.29 -26.36 -7.15
C GLN A 331 40.51 -27.42 -6.08
N GLN A 332 39.65 -27.43 -5.05
CA GLN A 332 39.60 -28.47 -4.02
C GLN A 332 38.16 -28.95 -3.84
N VAL A 333 37.93 -30.26 -3.82
CA VAL A 333 36.60 -30.85 -3.60
C VAL A 333 36.31 -30.88 -2.10
N GLN A 334 35.12 -30.43 -1.71
CA GLN A 334 34.61 -30.57 -0.35
C GLN A 334 33.43 -31.53 -0.32
N ILE A 335 33.54 -32.57 0.50
CA ILE A 335 32.43 -33.46 0.87
C ILE A 335 32.28 -33.37 2.39
N ASN A 336 31.12 -32.92 2.85
CA ASN A 336 30.87 -32.61 4.27
C ASN A 336 31.94 -31.64 4.83
N GLU A 337 32.67 -32.05 5.88
CA GLU A 337 33.72 -31.26 6.54
C GLU A 337 35.14 -31.54 5.97
N VAL A 338 35.28 -32.45 4.99
CA VAL A 338 36.57 -32.92 4.47
C VAL A 338 36.91 -32.25 3.14
N LEU A 339 38.18 -31.89 2.95
CA LEU A 339 38.73 -31.24 1.76
C LEU A 339 39.76 -32.13 1.07
N SER A 340 39.72 -32.20 -0.26
CA SER A 340 40.77 -32.84 -1.07
C SER A 340 42.03 -31.98 -1.17
N GLU A 341 43.09 -32.58 -1.71
CA GLU A 341 44.26 -31.84 -2.18
C GLU A 341 43.90 -30.86 -3.32
N PRO A 342 44.61 -29.72 -3.44
CA PRO A 342 44.38 -28.75 -4.50
C PRO A 342 44.91 -29.25 -5.85
N LEU A 343 44.04 -29.24 -6.86
CA LEU A 343 44.38 -29.57 -8.24
C LEU A 343 44.37 -28.32 -9.11
N THR A 344 45.32 -28.18 -10.03
CA THR A 344 45.35 -27.09 -11.02
C THR A 344 44.30 -27.31 -12.10
N ILE A 345 43.61 -26.24 -12.50
CA ILE A 345 42.65 -26.25 -13.61
C ILE A 345 43.40 -25.83 -14.88
N ILE A 346 43.41 -26.72 -15.88
CA ILE A 346 44.13 -26.52 -17.15
C ILE A 346 43.17 -26.22 -18.30
N THR A 347 41.95 -26.73 -18.23
CA THR A 347 40.87 -26.49 -19.21
C THR A 347 39.58 -26.14 -18.47
N GLY A 348 38.67 -25.49 -19.20
CA GLY A 348 37.33 -25.16 -18.74
C GLY A 348 37.23 -23.78 -18.10
N VAL A 349 35.99 -23.31 -17.99
CA VAL A 349 35.66 -22.03 -17.35
C VAL A 349 35.02 -22.28 -15.97
N PRO A 350 35.30 -21.45 -14.95
CA PRO A 350 34.87 -21.76 -13.59
C PRO A 350 33.34 -21.74 -13.43
N GLN A 351 32.75 -22.91 -13.17
CA GLN A 351 31.30 -23.09 -13.05
C GLN A 351 30.77 -22.44 -11.76
N GLY A 352 30.15 -21.26 -11.86
CA GLY A 352 29.75 -20.42 -10.72
C GLY A 352 30.41 -19.03 -10.66
N SER A 353 31.29 -18.73 -11.63
CA SER A 353 31.76 -17.39 -11.95
C SER A 353 30.71 -16.57 -12.70
N ILE A 354 30.89 -15.25 -12.72
CA ILE A 354 30.07 -14.34 -13.52
C ILE A 354 30.58 -14.28 -14.97
N LEU A 355 31.90 -14.41 -15.18
CA LEU A 355 32.51 -14.40 -16.51
C LEU A 355 32.44 -15.74 -17.25
N GLY A 356 32.35 -16.86 -16.55
CA GLY A 356 32.35 -18.20 -17.16
C GLY A 356 31.30 -18.39 -18.25
N PRO A 357 30.01 -18.07 -18.00
CA PRO A 357 28.99 -18.12 -19.04
C PRO A 357 29.30 -17.24 -20.26
N LEU A 358 29.83 -16.03 -20.04
CA LEU A 358 30.21 -15.11 -21.13
C LEU A 358 31.35 -15.69 -21.98
N LEU A 359 32.37 -16.23 -21.33
CA LEU A 359 33.51 -16.86 -22.00
C LEU A 359 33.08 -18.08 -22.82
N PHE A 360 32.12 -18.87 -22.31
CA PHE A 360 31.54 -19.96 -23.08
C PHE A 360 30.73 -19.48 -24.28
N LEU A 361 29.93 -18.41 -24.13
CA LEU A 361 29.21 -17.82 -25.26
C LEU A 361 30.16 -17.38 -26.36
N ILE A 362 31.25 -16.68 -26.00
CA ILE A 362 32.30 -16.26 -26.94
C ILE A 362 32.92 -17.49 -27.62
N PHE A 363 33.14 -18.57 -26.87
CA PHE A 363 33.75 -19.77 -27.39
C PHE A 363 32.91 -20.50 -28.45
N ILE A 364 31.59 -20.62 -28.24
CA ILE A 364 30.68 -21.33 -29.16
C ILE A 364 30.14 -20.44 -30.29
N ASN A 365 30.39 -19.13 -30.23
CA ASN A 365 29.75 -18.12 -31.06
C ASN A 365 29.94 -18.32 -32.58
N ASP A 366 31.05 -18.92 -32.99
CA ASP A 366 31.39 -19.19 -34.38
C ASP A 366 30.70 -20.42 -34.97
N LEU A 367 30.18 -21.35 -34.14
CA LEU A 367 29.55 -22.59 -34.61
C LEU A 367 28.45 -22.35 -35.67
N PRO A 368 27.48 -21.43 -35.48
CA PRO A 368 26.43 -21.18 -36.48
C PRO A 368 26.96 -20.77 -37.85
N SER A 369 28.15 -20.17 -37.93
CA SER A 369 28.72 -19.71 -39.21
C SER A 369 29.24 -20.85 -40.09
N PHE A 370 29.46 -22.04 -39.53
CA PHE A 370 29.86 -23.24 -40.27
C PHE A 370 28.66 -24.05 -40.80
N LEU A 371 27.47 -23.85 -40.24
CA LEU A 371 26.27 -24.61 -40.61
C LEU A 371 25.68 -24.04 -41.90
N THR A 372 25.29 -24.91 -42.84
CA THR A 372 24.92 -24.48 -44.20
C THR A 372 23.51 -24.89 -44.60
N THR A 373 22.94 -25.92 -43.98
CA THR A 373 21.69 -26.53 -44.44
C THR A 373 20.56 -26.51 -43.41
N SER A 374 20.88 -26.42 -42.11
CA SER A 374 19.92 -26.39 -41.02
C SER A 374 19.85 -25.01 -40.35
N HIS A 375 18.73 -24.73 -39.71
CA HIS A 375 18.52 -23.54 -38.88
C HIS A 375 18.93 -23.86 -37.43
N PRO A 376 20.03 -23.31 -36.91
CA PRO A 376 20.48 -23.57 -35.54
C PRO A 376 19.69 -22.75 -34.51
N SER A 377 19.49 -23.32 -33.33
CA SER A 377 19.06 -22.58 -32.14
C SER A 377 19.94 -22.99 -30.97
N LEU A 378 20.73 -22.04 -30.46
CA LEU A 378 21.67 -22.26 -29.38
C LEU A 378 21.13 -21.68 -28.07
N PHE A 379 21.23 -22.46 -26.99
CA PHE A 379 21.03 -21.98 -25.63
C PHE A 379 22.22 -22.43 -24.79
N ALA A 380 23.33 -21.72 -24.98
CA ALA A 380 24.65 -22.13 -24.51
C ALA A 380 25.00 -23.55 -24.98
N ASP A 381 25.13 -24.53 -24.07
CA ASP A 381 25.49 -25.91 -24.39
C ASP A 381 24.33 -26.71 -24.99
N ASP A 382 23.08 -26.36 -24.70
CA ASP A 382 21.91 -26.96 -25.34
C ASP A 382 21.77 -26.41 -26.77
N SER A 383 22.06 -27.23 -27.79
CA SER A 383 22.02 -26.83 -29.20
C SER A 383 20.99 -27.66 -29.97
N THR A 384 20.19 -27.01 -30.83
CA THR A 384 19.17 -27.69 -31.65
C THR A 384 19.33 -27.29 -33.10
N LEU A 385 19.38 -28.27 -34.01
CA LEU A 385 19.37 -28.06 -35.46
C LEU A 385 17.98 -28.38 -36.01
N LEU A 386 17.44 -27.48 -36.81
CA LEU A 386 16.12 -27.60 -37.42
C LEU A 386 16.26 -27.66 -38.95
N ALA A 387 15.60 -28.62 -39.59
CA ALA A 387 15.52 -28.71 -41.04
C ALA A 387 14.07 -28.97 -41.47
N HIS A 388 13.73 -28.61 -42.70
CA HIS A 388 12.40 -28.79 -43.26
C HIS A 388 12.46 -29.19 -44.73
N GLY A 389 11.40 -29.81 -45.23
CA GLY A 389 11.33 -30.25 -46.62
C GLY A 389 10.03 -30.98 -46.95
N CYS A 390 9.81 -31.20 -48.25
CA CYS A 390 8.66 -31.97 -48.73
C CYS A 390 8.83 -33.48 -48.48
N GLU A 391 10.07 -33.95 -48.56
CA GLU A 391 10.47 -35.35 -48.42
C GLU A 391 11.42 -35.56 -47.24
N LEU A 392 11.33 -36.72 -46.61
CA LEU A 392 12.14 -37.05 -45.43
C LEU A 392 13.64 -37.27 -45.73
N PRO A 393 14.04 -37.89 -46.86
CA PRO A 393 15.45 -38.08 -47.21
C PRO A 393 16.24 -36.77 -47.27
N ASP A 394 15.67 -35.72 -47.85
CA ASP A 394 16.32 -34.40 -47.96
C ASP A 394 16.62 -33.80 -46.58
N ILE A 395 15.62 -33.84 -45.69
CA ILE A 395 15.74 -33.34 -44.30
C ILE A 395 16.85 -34.11 -43.56
N LYS A 396 16.90 -35.44 -43.74
CA LYS A 396 17.96 -36.27 -43.15
C LYS A 396 19.32 -35.93 -43.72
N ALA A 397 19.45 -35.74 -45.03
CA ALA A 397 20.70 -35.39 -45.68
C ALA A 397 21.23 -34.04 -45.16
N SER A 398 20.37 -33.03 -45.03
CA SER A 398 20.71 -31.73 -44.43
C SER A 398 21.18 -31.89 -42.98
N LEU A 399 20.39 -32.54 -42.13
CA LEU A 399 20.75 -32.72 -40.71
C LEU A 399 22.00 -33.57 -40.52
N SER A 400 22.24 -34.57 -41.37
CA SER A 400 23.43 -35.42 -41.30
C SER A 400 24.69 -34.65 -41.72
N THR A 401 24.56 -33.79 -42.74
CA THR A 401 25.65 -32.92 -43.20
C THR A 401 26.06 -31.94 -42.10
N ASP A 402 25.09 -31.22 -41.53
CA ASP A 402 25.36 -30.25 -40.47
C ASP A 402 25.79 -30.90 -39.15
N LEU A 403 25.33 -32.13 -38.86
CA LEU A 403 25.86 -32.93 -37.75
C LEU A 403 27.34 -33.27 -37.95
N CYS A 404 27.74 -33.64 -39.16
CA CYS A 404 29.15 -33.91 -39.51
C CYS A 404 30.02 -32.66 -39.32
N ILE A 405 29.54 -31.51 -39.80
CA ILE A 405 30.20 -30.22 -39.63
C ILE A 405 30.34 -29.89 -38.14
N THR A 406 29.25 -30.05 -37.36
CA THR A 406 29.27 -29.78 -35.92
C THR A 406 30.25 -30.70 -35.17
N SER A 407 30.30 -31.98 -35.55
CA SER A 407 31.25 -32.95 -34.98
C SER A 407 32.71 -32.59 -35.28
N ASN A 408 33.01 -32.19 -36.51
CA ASN A 408 34.34 -31.75 -36.91
C ASN A 408 34.73 -30.44 -36.21
N TRP A 409 33.82 -29.46 -36.14
CA TRP A 409 34.03 -28.23 -35.39
C TRP A 409 34.28 -28.52 -33.90
N ALA A 410 33.52 -29.44 -33.30
CA ALA A 410 33.72 -29.84 -31.90
C ALA A 410 35.12 -30.43 -31.69
N ARG A 411 35.56 -31.35 -32.56
CA ARG A 411 36.91 -31.95 -32.51
C ARG A 411 38.01 -30.88 -32.63
N SER A 412 37.89 -29.95 -33.58
CA SER A 412 38.85 -28.85 -33.77
C SER A 412 38.91 -27.89 -32.58
N ASN A 413 37.82 -27.76 -31.82
CA ASN A 413 37.74 -26.93 -30.62
C ASN A 413 37.95 -27.73 -29.31
N HIS A 414 38.46 -28.96 -29.39
CA HIS A 414 38.68 -29.85 -28.23
C HIS A 414 37.42 -30.13 -27.39
N MET A 415 36.25 -30.11 -28.02
CA MET A 415 34.96 -30.49 -27.44
C MET A 415 34.46 -31.84 -27.98
N ALA A 416 33.50 -32.45 -27.28
CA ALA A 416 32.93 -33.74 -27.66
C ALA A 416 31.40 -33.72 -27.63
N LEU A 417 30.77 -34.26 -28.67
CA LEU A 417 29.32 -34.51 -28.72
C LEU A 417 28.97 -35.81 -27.98
N ASN A 418 27.82 -35.85 -27.33
CA ASN A 418 27.27 -37.03 -26.69
C ASN A 418 26.22 -37.69 -27.59
N PHE A 419 26.64 -38.57 -28.50
CA PHE A 419 25.73 -39.24 -29.44
C PHE A 419 24.61 -40.05 -28.75
N SER A 420 24.83 -40.59 -27.54
CA SER A 420 23.80 -41.31 -26.78
C SER A 420 22.68 -40.40 -26.27
N LYS A 421 22.96 -39.11 -26.07
CA LYS A 421 22.00 -38.09 -25.62
C LYS A 421 21.48 -37.21 -26.74
N THR A 422 22.16 -37.20 -27.88
CA THR A 422 21.65 -36.61 -29.12
C THR A 422 20.40 -37.37 -29.56
N LYS A 423 19.32 -36.64 -29.87
CA LYS A 423 18.02 -37.22 -30.27
C LYS A 423 17.48 -36.57 -31.52
N PHE A 424 16.83 -37.37 -32.37
CA PHE A 424 16.16 -36.90 -33.58
C PHE A 424 14.63 -37.00 -33.42
N MET A 425 13.89 -35.99 -33.88
CA MET A 425 12.43 -35.96 -33.84
C MET A 425 11.86 -35.45 -35.16
N LYS A 426 10.83 -36.14 -35.67
CA LYS A 426 10.05 -35.72 -36.84
C LYS A 426 8.75 -35.04 -36.40
N ILE A 427 8.46 -33.87 -36.95
CA ILE A 427 7.24 -33.10 -36.63
C ILE A 427 6.52 -32.76 -37.94
N TYR A 428 5.25 -33.19 -38.05
CA TYR A 428 4.47 -33.08 -39.29
C TYR A 428 2.96 -33.03 -39.01
N SER A 429 2.17 -32.65 -40.03
CA SER A 429 0.71 -32.64 -39.89
C SER A 429 0.11 -34.05 -39.93
N LYS A 430 -0.97 -34.30 -39.16
CA LYS A 430 -1.66 -35.60 -39.10
C LYS A 430 -2.11 -36.14 -40.47
N ARG A 431 -2.27 -35.28 -41.49
CA ARG A 431 -2.68 -35.68 -42.85
C ARG A 431 -1.57 -36.39 -43.64
N LYS A 432 -0.30 -36.20 -43.26
CA LYS A 432 0.88 -36.86 -43.88
C LYS A 432 1.37 -38.10 -43.13
N TYR A 433 0.64 -38.54 -42.09
CA TYR A 433 1.07 -39.62 -41.17
C TYR A 433 1.23 -41.00 -41.84
N SER A 434 0.55 -41.25 -42.96
CA SER A 434 0.41 -42.59 -43.55
C SER A 434 1.46 -43.00 -44.60
N LEU A 435 2.57 -42.26 -44.78
CA LEU A 435 3.51 -42.46 -45.91
C LEU A 435 4.99 -42.59 -45.54
N LEU A 436 5.37 -42.69 -44.26
CA LEU A 436 6.78 -42.61 -43.86
C LEU A 436 7.23 -43.85 -43.10
N ASP A 437 8.05 -44.67 -43.77
CA ASP A 437 8.74 -45.82 -43.17
C ASP A 437 9.81 -45.40 -42.14
N TYR A 438 10.13 -46.34 -41.26
CA TYR A 438 11.14 -46.21 -40.23
C TYR A 438 12.54 -46.26 -40.81
N ASP A 439 13.32 -45.18 -40.65
CA ASP A 439 14.78 -45.23 -40.75
C ASP A 439 15.37 -44.10 -39.90
N SER A 440 16.31 -44.44 -39.01
CA SER A 440 17.07 -43.51 -38.17
C SER A 440 18.16 -42.77 -38.97
N ILE A 441 18.76 -41.72 -38.38
CA ILE A 441 19.96 -41.07 -38.94
C ILE A 441 21.18 -41.88 -38.50
N LEU A 442 22.00 -42.34 -39.45
CA LEU A 442 23.28 -43.00 -39.21
C LEU A 442 24.40 -41.96 -39.34
N TYR A 443 25.24 -41.83 -38.31
CA TYR A 443 26.45 -41.03 -38.35
C TYR A 443 27.64 -41.88 -37.89
N GLU A 444 28.62 -42.08 -38.78
CA GLU A 444 29.68 -43.09 -38.60
C GLU A 444 29.06 -44.47 -38.27
N ASP A 445 29.37 -45.03 -37.10
CA ASP A 445 28.82 -46.31 -36.61
C ASP A 445 27.65 -46.14 -35.60
N PHE A 446 27.18 -44.91 -35.36
CA PHE A 446 26.18 -44.60 -34.34
C PHE A 446 24.81 -44.27 -34.93
N TRP A 447 23.81 -45.04 -34.52
CA TRP A 447 22.41 -44.75 -34.81
C TRP A 447 21.84 -43.73 -33.82
N ILE A 448 21.38 -42.60 -34.33
CA ILE A 448 20.71 -41.59 -33.51
C ILE A 448 19.28 -42.04 -33.22
N GLU A 449 18.92 -42.11 -31.94
CA GLU A 449 17.59 -42.50 -31.50
C GLU A 449 16.53 -41.51 -32.00
N GLU A 450 15.55 -42.03 -32.74
CA GLU A 450 14.36 -41.29 -33.10
C GLU A 450 13.33 -41.33 -31.96
N ILE A 451 12.86 -40.15 -31.53
CA ILE A 451 11.91 -40.02 -30.44
C ILE A 451 10.60 -39.37 -30.92
N THR A 452 9.49 -39.77 -30.30
CA THR A 452 8.17 -39.17 -30.55
C THR A 452 7.83 -38.03 -29.58
N SER A 453 8.52 -37.98 -28.44
CA SER A 453 8.44 -36.88 -27.47
C SER A 453 9.78 -36.72 -26.75
N GLY A 454 10.25 -35.47 -26.63
CA GLY A 454 11.58 -35.13 -26.16
C GLY A 454 11.59 -33.89 -25.29
N LYS A 455 12.55 -33.81 -24.37
CA LYS A 455 12.71 -32.65 -23.49
C LYS A 455 13.60 -31.61 -24.18
N LEU A 456 13.02 -30.47 -24.54
CA LEU A 456 13.72 -29.33 -25.13
C LEU A 456 13.63 -28.14 -24.18
N LEU A 457 14.78 -27.61 -23.73
CA LEU A 457 14.89 -26.47 -22.81
C LEU A 457 13.86 -26.53 -21.66
N GLY A 458 13.69 -27.70 -21.05
CA GLY A 458 12.81 -27.92 -19.90
C GLY A 458 11.34 -28.26 -20.18
N ILE A 459 10.84 -28.11 -21.40
CA ILE A 459 9.48 -28.52 -21.81
C ILE A 459 9.50 -29.84 -22.60
N LEU A 460 8.42 -30.62 -22.52
CA LEU A 460 8.24 -31.80 -23.37
C LEU A 460 7.59 -31.39 -24.69
N LEU A 461 8.35 -31.50 -25.77
CA LEU A 461 7.87 -31.34 -27.14
C LEU A 461 7.40 -32.70 -27.65
N ASP A 462 6.30 -32.73 -28.39
CA ASP A 462 5.74 -33.94 -28.99
C ASP A 462 5.61 -33.80 -30.50
N LYS A 463 5.67 -34.92 -31.23
CA LYS A 463 5.60 -34.95 -32.71
C LYS A 463 4.40 -34.23 -33.33
N ASN A 464 3.31 -34.06 -32.57
CA ASN A 464 2.06 -33.44 -33.01
C ASN A 464 1.84 -32.02 -32.46
N LEU A 465 2.74 -31.50 -31.63
CA LEU A 465 2.59 -30.22 -30.91
C LEU A 465 1.26 -30.15 -30.11
N SER A 466 0.82 -31.29 -29.56
CA SER A 466 -0.42 -31.42 -28.79
C SER A 466 -0.29 -30.96 -27.34
N TRP A 467 0.94 -30.99 -26.80
CA TRP A 467 1.27 -30.66 -25.41
C TRP A 467 0.67 -31.59 -24.35
N ASP A 468 0.07 -32.72 -24.72
CA ASP A 468 -0.59 -33.66 -23.80
C ASP A 468 0.40 -34.13 -22.69
N ASN A 469 1.58 -34.60 -23.09
CA ASN A 469 2.63 -35.09 -22.16
C ASN A 469 3.16 -33.98 -21.23
N GLN A 470 3.29 -32.76 -21.74
CA GLN A 470 3.77 -31.62 -20.95
C GLN A 470 2.75 -31.21 -19.88
N VAL A 471 1.47 -31.13 -20.25
CA VAL A 471 0.40 -30.76 -19.32
C VAL A 471 0.19 -31.86 -18.27
N ASP A 472 0.25 -33.13 -18.65
CA ASP A 472 0.15 -34.26 -17.71
C ASP A 472 1.32 -34.26 -16.69
N LYS A 473 2.54 -34.02 -17.14
CA LYS A 473 3.71 -33.86 -16.26
C LYS A 473 3.51 -32.74 -15.24
N ILE A 474 3.02 -31.57 -15.67
CA ILE A 474 2.71 -30.45 -14.78
C ILE A 474 1.59 -30.84 -13.81
N TYR A 475 0.52 -31.48 -14.31
CA TYR A 475 -0.61 -31.91 -13.50
C TYR A 475 -0.18 -32.86 -12.38
N LYS A 476 0.56 -33.92 -12.71
CA LYS A 476 1.07 -34.90 -11.73
C LYS A 476 1.93 -34.25 -10.65
N TYR A 477 2.84 -33.36 -11.06
CA TYR A 477 3.68 -32.61 -10.13
C TYR A 477 2.86 -31.71 -9.19
N LEU A 478 1.96 -30.89 -9.74
CA LEU A 478 1.14 -29.97 -8.96
C LEU A 478 0.20 -30.70 -8.01
N ASN A 479 -0.41 -31.81 -8.45
CA ASN A 479 -1.30 -32.61 -7.62
C ASN A 479 -0.56 -33.21 -6.42
N SER A 480 0.66 -33.73 -6.63
CA SER A 480 1.54 -34.22 -5.55
C SER A 480 1.90 -33.11 -4.55
N ARG A 481 2.30 -31.92 -5.04
CA ARG A 481 2.60 -30.77 -4.15
C ARG A 481 1.37 -30.25 -3.43
N LEU A 482 0.19 -30.31 -4.03
CA LEU A 482 -1.07 -29.93 -3.37
C LEU A 482 -1.49 -30.93 -2.30
N TYR A 483 -1.20 -32.22 -2.49
CA TYR A 483 -1.39 -33.22 -1.44
C TYR A 483 -0.51 -32.93 -0.23
N LEU A 484 0.78 -32.64 -0.46
CA LEU A 484 1.70 -32.20 0.61
C LEU A 484 1.19 -30.90 1.26
N PHE A 485 0.77 -29.92 0.45
CA PHE A 485 0.25 -28.65 0.94
C PHE A 485 -0.94 -28.86 1.88
N LYS A 486 -1.89 -29.73 1.51
CA LYS A 486 -3.04 -30.07 2.36
C LYS A 486 -2.61 -30.59 3.74
N ARG A 487 -1.55 -31.40 3.84
CA ARG A 487 -1.07 -31.96 5.11
C ARG A 487 -0.39 -30.93 6.01
N ILE A 488 0.41 -30.03 5.43
CA ILE A 488 1.16 -29.02 6.19
C ILE A 488 0.35 -27.75 6.45
N CYS A 489 -0.68 -27.48 5.64
CA CYS A 489 -1.45 -26.24 5.68
C CYS A 489 -2.02 -25.88 7.06
N PRO A 490 -2.57 -26.82 7.87
CA PRO A 490 -3.08 -26.51 9.20
C PRO A 490 -2.02 -25.88 10.13
N ALA A 491 -0.75 -26.27 9.98
CA ALA A 491 0.35 -25.78 10.82
C ALA A 491 0.99 -24.47 10.30
N LEU A 492 0.58 -23.97 9.12
CA LEU A 492 1.21 -22.81 8.49
C LEU A 492 0.34 -21.55 8.60
N PRO A 493 0.92 -20.37 8.93
CA PRO A 493 0.24 -19.08 8.81
C PRO A 493 -0.08 -18.72 7.34
N LEU A 494 -1.11 -17.90 7.10
CA LEU A 494 -1.55 -17.48 5.75
C LEU A 494 -0.40 -16.95 4.87
N LYS A 495 0.53 -16.16 5.44
CA LYS A 495 1.68 -15.63 4.70
C LYS A 495 2.61 -16.75 4.19
N CYS A 496 2.80 -17.81 4.98
CA CYS A 496 3.59 -18.98 4.58
C CYS A 496 2.83 -19.84 3.56
N ARG A 497 1.50 -19.95 3.68
CA ARG A 497 0.63 -20.61 2.70
C ARG A 497 0.70 -19.95 1.32
N ILE A 498 0.68 -18.62 1.28
CA ILE A 498 0.84 -17.85 0.03
C ILE A 498 2.25 -18.04 -0.55
N LYS A 499 3.29 -18.02 0.29
CA LYS A 499 4.68 -18.31 -0.14
C LYS A 499 4.81 -19.71 -0.74
N PHE A 500 4.15 -20.71 -0.16
CA PHE A 500 4.16 -22.07 -0.69
C PHE A 500 3.64 -22.11 -2.13
N TYR A 501 2.51 -21.45 -2.41
CA TYR A 501 1.97 -21.37 -3.78
C TYR A 501 2.98 -20.73 -4.74
N TYR A 502 3.56 -19.58 -4.38
CA TYR A 502 4.52 -18.89 -5.24
C TYR A 502 5.87 -19.61 -5.38
N ALA A 503 6.22 -20.52 -4.48
CA ALA A 503 7.45 -21.30 -4.52
C ALA A 503 7.28 -22.63 -5.29
N PHE A 504 6.18 -23.36 -5.08
CA PHE A 504 6.04 -24.74 -5.57
C PHE A 504 5.00 -24.92 -6.68
N ILE A 505 4.04 -24.00 -6.82
CA ILE A 505 2.93 -24.15 -7.80
C ILE A 505 3.08 -23.16 -8.93
N TYR A 506 3.13 -21.86 -8.61
CA TYR A 506 3.16 -20.79 -9.60
C TYR A 506 4.32 -20.87 -10.61
N PRO A 507 5.57 -21.23 -10.23
CA PRO A 507 6.67 -21.30 -11.19
C PRO A 507 6.48 -22.38 -12.25
N HIS A 508 5.93 -23.54 -11.86
CA HIS A 508 5.66 -24.65 -12.79
C HIS A 508 4.48 -24.38 -13.72
N LEU A 509 3.47 -23.63 -13.26
CA LEU A 509 2.40 -23.13 -14.13
C LEU A 509 2.90 -22.07 -15.11
N LEU A 510 3.96 -21.34 -14.76
CA LEU A 510 4.43 -20.19 -15.53
C LEU A 510 5.45 -20.56 -16.60
N TYR A 511 6.31 -21.54 -16.33
CA TYR A 511 7.44 -21.88 -17.20
C TYR A 511 6.96 -22.40 -18.57
N GLY A 512 7.30 -21.68 -19.65
CA GLY A 512 6.92 -22.02 -21.03
C GLY A 512 5.44 -21.81 -21.36
N ILE A 513 4.68 -21.11 -20.49
CA ILE A 513 3.21 -20.99 -20.61
C ILE A 513 2.76 -20.27 -21.89
N THR A 514 3.61 -19.44 -22.52
CA THR A 514 3.25 -18.80 -23.80
C THR A 514 3.10 -19.79 -24.95
N ILE A 515 3.71 -20.97 -24.82
CA ILE A 515 3.77 -22.01 -25.85
C ILE A 515 2.73 -23.08 -25.56
N TRP A 516 2.94 -23.88 -24.50
CA TRP A 516 2.02 -24.97 -24.15
C TRP A 516 0.67 -24.47 -23.61
N GLY A 517 0.56 -23.20 -23.20
CA GLY A 517 -0.72 -22.60 -22.81
C GLY A 517 -1.73 -22.50 -23.96
N ASN A 518 -1.32 -22.80 -25.19
CA ASN A 518 -2.20 -22.97 -26.35
C ASN A 518 -2.82 -24.37 -26.48
N ALA A 519 -2.52 -25.28 -25.55
CA ALA A 519 -3.12 -26.60 -25.51
C ALA A 519 -4.66 -26.52 -25.45
N ARG A 520 -5.32 -27.62 -25.84
CA ARG A 520 -6.79 -27.73 -25.81
C ARG A 520 -7.34 -27.38 -24.43
N ASN A 521 -8.49 -26.72 -24.37
CA ASN A 521 -9.12 -26.33 -23.11
C ASN A 521 -9.34 -27.53 -22.17
N GLU A 522 -9.61 -28.71 -22.72
CA GLU A 522 -9.71 -30.01 -22.03
C GLU A 522 -8.49 -30.32 -21.15
N LEU A 523 -7.29 -29.90 -21.56
CA LEU A 523 -6.02 -30.10 -20.85
C LEU A 523 -5.75 -28.99 -19.83
N ILE A 524 -6.15 -27.76 -20.12
CA ILE A 524 -5.95 -26.58 -19.26
C ILE A 524 -6.96 -26.55 -18.09
N ASP A 525 -8.19 -26.99 -18.31
CA ASP A 525 -9.26 -27.01 -17.29
C ASP A 525 -8.89 -27.79 -16.02
N PRO A 526 -8.30 -29.00 -16.10
CA PRO A 526 -7.74 -29.70 -14.95
C PRO A 526 -6.72 -28.87 -14.14
N LEU A 527 -5.84 -28.13 -14.81
CA LEU A 527 -4.86 -27.25 -14.14
C LEU A 527 -5.55 -26.08 -13.44
N LEU A 528 -6.60 -25.50 -14.04
CA LEU A 528 -7.43 -24.50 -13.38
C LEU A 528 -8.11 -25.08 -12.12
N LYS A 529 -8.61 -26.32 -12.19
CA LYS A 529 -9.20 -27.01 -11.01
C LYS A 529 -8.16 -27.19 -9.89
N LEU A 530 -6.92 -27.57 -10.22
CA LEU A 530 -5.83 -27.64 -9.23
C LEU A 530 -5.50 -26.26 -8.64
N GLN A 531 -5.46 -25.20 -9.46
CA GLN A 531 -5.23 -23.84 -8.99
C GLN A 531 -6.35 -23.36 -8.04
N LYS A 532 -7.62 -23.67 -8.35
CA LYS A 532 -8.77 -23.39 -7.47
C LYS A 532 -8.67 -24.17 -6.16
N ARG A 533 -8.22 -25.43 -6.19
CA ARG A 533 -7.96 -26.24 -4.99
C ARG A 533 -6.84 -25.65 -4.14
N ALA A 534 -5.76 -25.18 -4.77
CA ALA A 534 -4.68 -24.47 -4.09
C ALA A 534 -5.18 -23.23 -3.33
N ALA A 535 -6.05 -22.44 -3.96
CA ALA A 535 -6.60 -21.22 -3.36
C ALA A 535 -7.49 -21.52 -2.15
N ARG A 536 -8.28 -22.59 -2.22
CA ARG A 536 -9.10 -23.06 -1.09
C ARG A 536 -8.24 -23.50 0.09
N LEU A 537 -7.20 -24.30 -0.17
CA LEU A 537 -6.26 -24.71 0.87
C LEU A 537 -5.55 -23.51 1.48
N ALA A 538 -5.09 -22.54 0.67
CA ALA A 538 -4.39 -21.37 1.18
C ALA A 538 -5.24 -20.53 2.16
N LEU A 539 -6.54 -20.36 1.87
CA LEU A 539 -7.46 -19.57 2.69
C LEU A 539 -8.23 -20.37 3.74
N ASP A 540 -8.10 -21.70 3.73
CA ASP A 540 -8.90 -22.62 4.56
C ASP A 540 -10.42 -22.44 4.35
N GLU A 541 -10.82 -22.34 3.09
CA GLU A 541 -12.19 -22.03 2.68
C GLU A 541 -12.90 -23.26 2.10
N SER A 542 -14.21 -23.34 2.35
CA SER A 542 -15.07 -24.45 1.89
C SER A 542 -15.05 -24.65 0.36
N MET A 543 -15.40 -25.86 -0.09
CA MET A 543 -15.55 -26.14 -1.53
C MET A 543 -16.65 -25.30 -2.18
N SER A 544 -17.66 -24.87 -1.41
CA SER A 544 -18.76 -24.00 -1.83
C SER A 544 -18.37 -22.54 -2.05
N THR A 545 -17.21 -22.08 -1.57
CA THR A 545 -16.77 -20.69 -1.77
C THR A 545 -16.42 -20.45 -3.25
N PRO A 546 -16.99 -19.41 -3.91
CA PRO A 546 -16.69 -19.12 -5.31
C PRO A 546 -15.21 -18.86 -5.54
N SER A 547 -14.60 -19.56 -6.50
CA SER A 547 -13.17 -19.44 -6.78
C SER A 547 -12.72 -18.05 -7.22
N VAL A 548 -13.63 -17.24 -7.76
CA VAL A 548 -13.36 -15.84 -8.12
C VAL A 548 -13.04 -15.01 -6.88
N ASP A 549 -13.76 -15.24 -5.77
CA ASP A 549 -13.54 -14.54 -4.51
C ASP A 549 -12.22 -14.96 -3.86
N LEU A 550 -11.89 -16.25 -3.94
CA LEU A 550 -10.61 -16.78 -3.45
C LEU A 550 -9.43 -16.13 -4.20
N PHE A 551 -9.51 -16.09 -5.54
CA PHE A 551 -8.48 -15.46 -6.36
C PHE A 551 -8.39 -13.95 -6.11
N ARG A 552 -9.51 -13.25 -5.86
CA ARG A 552 -9.49 -11.83 -5.50
C ARG A 552 -8.83 -11.59 -4.14
N LYS A 553 -9.21 -12.35 -3.09
CA LYS A 553 -8.62 -12.26 -1.75
C LYS A 553 -7.11 -12.53 -1.75
N LEU A 554 -6.66 -13.45 -2.60
CA LEU A 554 -5.25 -13.83 -2.75
C LEU A 554 -4.49 -13.01 -3.79
N GLU A 555 -5.18 -12.15 -4.55
CA GLU A 555 -4.68 -11.47 -5.76
C GLU A 555 -4.04 -12.42 -6.79
N TRP A 556 -4.55 -13.64 -6.89
CA TRP A 556 -4.10 -14.65 -7.86
C TRP A 556 -4.84 -14.47 -9.18
N ILE A 557 -4.14 -14.78 -10.28
CA ILE A 557 -4.67 -14.69 -11.63
C ILE A 557 -5.04 -16.10 -12.09
N PRO A 558 -6.28 -16.36 -12.54
CA PRO A 558 -6.66 -17.65 -13.13
C PRO A 558 -5.77 -18.00 -14.33
N ILE A 559 -5.48 -19.29 -14.53
CA ILE A 559 -4.54 -19.75 -15.56
C ILE A 559 -4.82 -19.20 -16.97
N TYR A 560 -6.08 -19.12 -17.40
CA TYR A 560 -6.44 -18.53 -18.70
C TYR A 560 -6.02 -17.06 -18.84
N ASN A 561 -6.22 -16.26 -17.78
CA ASN A 561 -5.80 -14.87 -17.78
C ASN A 561 -4.28 -14.75 -17.61
N LEU A 562 -3.65 -15.72 -16.95
CA LEU A 562 -2.20 -15.81 -16.83
C LEU A 562 -1.54 -16.06 -18.20
N ILE A 563 -2.09 -16.96 -19.02
CA ILE A 563 -1.66 -17.21 -20.41
C ILE A 563 -1.73 -15.90 -21.22
N LYS A 564 -2.90 -15.24 -21.22
CA LYS A 564 -3.11 -13.98 -21.94
C LYS A 564 -2.12 -12.90 -21.50
N MET A 565 -2.00 -12.68 -20.19
CA MET A 565 -1.09 -11.70 -19.62
C MET A 565 0.36 -11.99 -20.00
N ARG A 566 0.78 -13.27 -19.98
CA ARG A 566 2.17 -13.61 -20.29
C ARG A 566 2.53 -13.43 -21.75
N LYS A 567 1.63 -13.74 -22.67
CA LYS A 567 1.80 -13.41 -24.09
C LYS A 567 1.93 -11.90 -24.31
N ILE A 568 1.04 -11.10 -23.71
CA ILE A 568 1.11 -9.63 -23.79
C ILE A 568 2.45 -9.11 -23.25
N LEU A 569 2.87 -9.60 -22.09
CA LEU A 569 4.14 -9.17 -21.49
C LEU A 569 5.35 -9.54 -22.35
N LEU A 570 5.32 -10.71 -22.99
CA LEU A 570 6.39 -11.15 -23.89
C LEU A 570 6.44 -10.28 -25.16
N VAL A 571 5.29 -10.02 -25.80
CA VAL A 571 5.21 -9.10 -26.97
C VAL A 571 5.75 -7.72 -26.61
N VAL A 572 5.33 -7.15 -25.47
CA VAL A 572 5.78 -5.83 -25.03
C VAL A 572 7.26 -5.81 -24.65
N SER A 573 7.80 -6.87 -24.05
CA SER A 573 9.24 -6.95 -23.79
C SER A 573 10.04 -6.95 -25.08
N THR A 574 9.54 -7.62 -26.13
CA THR A 574 10.19 -7.64 -27.44
C THR A 574 10.23 -6.25 -28.07
N LEU A 575 9.12 -5.51 -28.01
CA LEU A 575 9.02 -4.18 -28.61
C LEU A 575 9.83 -3.09 -27.88
N ARG A 576 10.23 -3.31 -26.62
CA ARG A 576 11.03 -2.36 -25.81
C ARG A 576 12.54 -2.46 -26.04
N SER A 577 12.97 -3.06 -27.14
CA SER A 577 14.39 -3.23 -27.53
C SER A 577 15.22 -4.08 -26.57
N SER A 578 14.60 -4.93 -25.76
CA SER A 578 15.27 -5.80 -24.78
C SER A 578 15.22 -7.28 -25.19
N SER A 579 15.11 -7.60 -26.48
CA SER A 579 14.97 -8.97 -26.97
C SER A 579 15.67 -9.13 -28.32
N PRO A 580 16.03 -10.37 -28.71
CA PRO A 580 16.71 -10.66 -29.97
C PRO A 580 16.03 -9.98 -31.17
N SER A 581 16.87 -9.52 -32.10
CA SER A 581 16.54 -8.99 -33.44
C SER A 581 15.46 -9.85 -34.11
N ASP A 582 15.70 -11.16 -34.26
CA ASP A 582 14.81 -12.09 -34.97
C ASP A 582 13.39 -12.13 -34.39
N LEU A 583 13.26 -12.08 -33.06
CA LEU A 583 11.95 -12.13 -32.40
C LEU A 583 11.19 -10.80 -32.54
N ARG A 584 11.93 -9.69 -32.75
CA ARG A 584 11.37 -8.36 -32.99
C ARG A 584 10.81 -8.23 -34.40
N GLU A 585 11.44 -8.86 -35.38
CA GLU A 585 10.97 -8.89 -36.76
C GLU A 585 9.58 -9.52 -36.91
N LEU A 586 9.18 -10.39 -35.98
CA LEU A 586 7.83 -10.96 -35.91
C LEU A 586 6.73 -9.91 -35.67
N PHE A 587 7.07 -8.71 -35.18
CA PHE A 587 6.09 -7.69 -34.78
C PHE A 587 6.34 -6.36 -35.49
N CYS A 588 5.45 -6.02 -36.43
CA CYS A 588 5.47 -4.73 -37.13
C CYS A 588 4.17 -3.93 -36.85
N PHE A 589 4.28 -2.62 -36.68
CA PHE A 589 3.12 -1.73 -36.53
C PHE A 589 2.45 -1.48 -37.88
N SER A 590 1.11 -1.46 -37.89
CA SER A 590 0.31 -1.37 -39.12
C SER A 590 0.53 -0.06 -39.91
N GLY A 591 0.98 1.00 -39.24
CA GLY A 591 1.26 2.31 -39.83
C GLY A 591 2.53 2.39 -40.67
N ALA A 592 3.38 1.36 -40.69
CA ALA A 592 4.62 1.34 -41.48
C ALA A 592 4.41 0.92 -42.95
N SER A 593 3.19 0.53 -43.36
CA SER A 593 2.93 -0.14 -44.66
C SER A 593 1.85 0.52 -45.53
N HIS A 594 1.19 1.59 -45.09
CA HIS A 594 0.08 2.22 -45.83
C HIS A 594 0.08 3.75 -45.71
N ASP A 595 -0.09 4.45 -46.84
CA ASP A 595 -0.14 5.93 -46.93
C ASP A 595 -1.42 6.58 -46.37
N VAL A 596 -2.32 5.81 -45.75
CA VAL A 596 -3.59 6.29 -45.21
C VAL A 596 -3.65 6.09 -43.69
N TYR A 597 -3.50 7.20 -42.96
CA TYR A 597 -3.52 7.24 -41.49
C TYR A 597 -4.95 7.17 -40.94
N THR A 598 -5.36 6.03 -40.39
CA THR A 598 -6.53 5.94 -39.51
C THR A 598 -6.07 5.96 -38.04
N ARG A 599 -6.87 6.48 -37.10
CA ARG A 599 -6.45 6.68 -35.69
C ARG A 599 -6.01 5.39 -34.96
N SER A 600 -6.35 4.20 -35.49
CA SER A 600 -5.94 2.88 -35.00
C SER A 600 -4.68 2.32 -35.67
N SER A 601 -4.27 2.80 -36.85
CA SER A 601 -3.15 2.22 -37.60
C SER A 601 -1.78 2.49 -36.95
N VAL A 602 -1.67 3.52 -36.11
CA VAL A 602 -0.41 3.92 -35.45
C VAL A 602 -0.08 3.07 -34.21
N THR A 603 -1.08 2.47 -33.55
CA THR A 603 -0.89 1.76 -32.26
C THR A 603 -1.03 0.24 -32.36
N ASP A 604 -1.60 -0.27 -33.44
CA ASP A 604 -1.93 -1.68 -33.59
C ASP A 604 -0.87 -2.42 -34.41
N LEU A 605 -0.51 -3.62 -33.95
CA LEU A 605 0.41 -4.51 -34.65
C LEU A 605 -0.30 -5.19 -35.83
N LYS A 606 0.43 -5.41 -36.92
CA LYS A 606 -0.08 -6.10 -38.12
C LYS A 606 -0.36 -7.56 -37.78
N ILE A 607 -1.59 -8.02 -38.02
CA ILE A 607 -1.97 -9.42 -37.83
C ILE A 607 -1.51 -10.22 -39.07
N PRO A 608 -0.67 -11.25 -38.93
CA PRO A 608 -0.25 -12.06 -40.07
C PRO A 608 -1.40 -12.93 -40.61
N SER A 609 -1.42 -13.16 -41.93
CA SER A 609 -2.34 -14.12 -42.54
C SER A 609 -1.89 -15.55 -42.23
N VAL A 610 -2.84 -16.42 -41.86
CA VAL A 610 -2.57 -17.80 -41.43
C VAL A 610 -3.56 -18.77 -42.07
N LYS A 611 -3.10 -19.95 -42.48
CA LYS A 611 -3.93 -20.93 -43.21
C LYS A 611 -4.58 -21.96 -42.27
N SER A 612 -3.90 -22.34 -41.18
CA SER A 612 -4.40 -23.34 -40.22
C SER A 612 -4.75 -22.77 -38.84
N ASN A 613 -5.55 -23.54 -38.08
CA ASN A 613 -5.83 -23.23 -36.67
C ASN A 613 -4.60 -23.39 -35.77
N LEU A 614 -3.64 -24.24 -36.15
CA LEU A 614 -2.36 -24.38 -35.43
C LEU A 614 -1.55 -23.08 -35.55
N SER A 615 -1.50 -22.47 -36.75
CA SER A 615 -0.87 -21.17 -36.95
C SER A 615 -1.46 -20.03 -36.12
N LYS A 616 -2.74 -20.12 -35.73
CA LYS A 616 -3.35 -19.13 -34.82
C LYS A 616 -2.81 -19.20 -33.39
N THR A 617 -2.15 -20.30 -33.01
CA THR A 617 -1.58 -20.47 -31.66
C THR A 617 -0.23 -19.77 -31.47
N LYS A 618 0.45 -19.45 -32.58
CA LYS A 618 1.74 -18.76 -32.63
C LYS A 618 1.72 -17.44 -31.85
N LEU A 619 2.87 -17.02 -31.32
CA LEU A 619 2.98 -15.76 -30.59
C LEU A 619 2.79 -14.57 -31.56
N SER A 620 3.30 -14.70 -32.79
CA SER A 620 3.13 -13.74 -33.89
C SER A 620 1.66 -13.46 -34.25
N TYR A 621 0.75 -14.42 -34.02
CA TYR A 621 -0.68 -14.25 -34.25
C TYR A 621 -1.47 -14.00 -32.96
N SER A 622 -1.44 -14.95 -32.01
CA SER A 622 -2.23 -14.88 -30.78
C SER A 622 -1.76 -13.78 -29.83
N GLY A 623 -0.45 -13.51 -29.78
CA GLY A 623 0.12 -12.42 -28.98
C GLY A 623 -0.28 -11.06 -29.54
N VAL A 624 -0.22 -10.89 -30.86
CA VAL A 624 -0.66 -9.68 -31.57
C VAL A 624 -2.15 -9.41 -31.37
N LEU A 625 -3.01 -10.43 -31.52
CA LEU A 625 -4.45 -10.27 -31.26
C LEU A 625 -4.73 -9.82 -29.83
N LEU A 626 -4.06 -10.42 -28.85
CA LEU A 626 -4.21 -10.05 -27.45
C LEU A 626 -3.68 -8.63 -27.17
N PHE A 627 -2.56 -8.23 -27.78
CA PHE A 627 -2.03 -6.88 -27.67
C PHE A 627 -2.98 -5.84 -28.31
N ASN A 628 -3.49 -6.12 -29.50
CA ASN A 628 -4.44 -5.25 -30.21
C ASN A 628 -5.78 -5.13 -29.48
N SER A 629 -6.17 -6.14 -28.68
CA SER A 629 -7.36 -6.07 -27.82
C SER A 629 -7.20 -5.16 -26.59
N LEU A 630 -5.98 -4.68 -26.30
CA LEU A 630 -5.75 -3.80 -25.16
C LEU A 630 -6.32 -2.39 -25.40
N PRO A 631 -6.72 -1.70 -24.32
CA PRO A 631 -6.96 -0.26 -24.34
C PRO A 631 -5.76 0.54 -24.87
N ASN A 632 -6.00 1.62 -25.61
CA ASN A 632 -4.95 2.43 -26.24
C ASN A 632 -3.92 3.00 -25.26
N ASP A 633 -4.30 3.25 -24.00
CA ASP A 633 -3.39 3.70 -22.94
C ASP A 633 -2.40 2.61 -22.48
N LEU A 634 -2.72 1.34 -22.71
CA LEU A 634 -1.83 0.21 -22.48
C LEU A 634 -1.03 -0.18 -23.73
N LYS A 635 -1.39 0.33 -24.92
CA LYS A 635 -0.58 0.17 -26.14
C LYS A 635 0.61 1.13 -26.17
N VAL A 636 0.52 2.28 -25.51
CA VAL A 636 1.65 3.20 -25.29
C VAL A 636 2.50 2.71 -24.10
N PHE A 637 3.20 1.60 -24.29
CA PHE A 637 3.91 0.95 -23.20
C PHE A 637 5.20 1.66 -22.78
N ASN A 638 5.84 2.46 -23.63
CA ASN A 638 7.11 3.14 -23.34
C ASN A 638 7.04 4.12 -22.15
N ASP A 639 5.84 4.62 -21.82
CA ASP A 639 5.61 5.52 -20.68
C ASP A 639 5.67 4.82 -19.31
N TYR A 640 5.79 3.49 -19.28
CA TYR A 640 5.72 2.70 -18.04
C TYR A 640 6.98 1.84 -17.85
N SER A 641 7.48 1.79 -16.62
CA SER A 641 8.46 0.76 -16.25
C SER A 641 7.87 -0.65 -16.42
N PRO A 642 8.68 -1.70 -16.71
CA PRO A 642 8.18 -3.06 -16.91
C PRO A 642 7.31 -3.59 -15.75
N SER A 643 7.66 -3.23 -14.52
CA SER A 643 6.90 -3.60 -13.31
C SER A 643 5.55 -2.87 -13.21
N ALA A 644 5.53 -1.57 -13.52
CA ALA A 644 4.30 -0.78 -13.54
C ALA A 644 3.34 -1.25 -14.64
N TYR A 645 3.88 -1.57 -15.82
CA TYR A 645 3.10 -2.09 -16.95
C TYR A 645 2.44 -3.43 -16.60
N LYS A 646 3.21 -4.37 -16.02
CA LYS A 646 2.69 -5.65 -15.54
C LYS A 646 1.56 -5.49 -14.52
N HIS A 647 1.67 -4.52 -13.60
CA HIS A 647 0.61 -4.26 -12.64
C HIS A 647 -0.66 -3.73 -13.30
N LYS A 648 -0.54 -2.84 -14.29
CA LYS A 648 -1.67 -2.29 -15.05
C LYS A 648 -2.39 -3.35 -15.89
N VAL A 649 -1.63 -4.22 -16.56
CA VAL A 649 -2.22 -5.34 -17.30
C VAL A 649 -2.89 -6.32 -16.34
N LYS A 650 -2.32 -6.56 -15.15
CA LYS A 650 -2.95 -7.37 -14.09
C LYS A 650 -4.27 -6.76 -13.59
N SER A 651 -4.35 -5.44 -13.44
CA SER A 651 -5.59 -4.77 -13.00
C SER A 651 -6.66 -4.70 -14.09
N ASN A 652 -6.26 -4.57 -15.37
CA ASN A 652 -7.18 -4.49 -16.51
C ASN A 652 -7.56 -5.87 -17.09
N GLY A 653 -6.87 -6.95 -16.69
CA GLY A 653 -7.05 -8.32 -17.19
C GLY A 653 -8.34 -9.05 -16.76
N ALA A 654 -9.39 -8.31 -16.39
CA ALA A 654 -10.76 -8.82 -16.35
C ALA A 654 -11.54 -8.12 -17.49
N VAL A 655 -11.44 -8.69 -18.69
CA VAL A 655 -12.39 -8.37 -19.77
C VAL A 655 -13.75 -8.91 -19.30
N ASN A 656 -14.54 -8.05 -18.66
CA ASN A 656 -15.98 -8.26 -18.50
C ASN A 656 -16.68 -7.32 -19.49
N ASP A 657 -17.50 -7.91 -20.36
CA ASP A 657 -18.53 -7.20 -21.10
C ASP A 657 -19.54 -6.61 -20.10
N GLY A 658 -19.73 -5.29 -20.16
CA GLY A 658 -20.67 -4.52 -19.34
C GLY A 658 -20.11 -4.15 -17.96
N ASP A 659 -19.72 -2.88 -17.78
CA ASP A 659 -19.45 -2.33 -16.46
C ASP A 659 -20.81 -2.04 -15.79
N TYR A 660 -20.99 -2.39 -14.52
CA TYR A 660 -22.25 -2.17 -13.79
C TYR A 660 -22.00 -1.74 -12.34
N LEU A 661 -22.95 -1.01 -11.76
CA LEU A 661 -22.97 -0.61 -10.36
C LEU A 661 -24.35 -0.91 -9.77
N ILE A 662 -24.35 -1.73 -8.72
CA ILE A 662 -25.56 -2.06 -7.95
C ILE A 662 -25.38 -1.50 -6.52
N ILE A 663 -26.36 -0.70 -6.08
CA ILE A 663 -26.38 -0.03 -4.79
C ILE A 663 -27.52 -0.63 -3.96
N VAL A 664 -27.17 -1.32 -2.88
CA VAL A 664 -28.12 -1.93 -1.94
C VAL A 664 -28.05 -1.23 -0.57
N PRO A 665 -29.18 -1.07 0.14
CA PRO A 665 -29.17 -0.70 1.55
C PRO A 665 -28.30 -1.68 2.38
N ARG A 666 -27.64 -1.18 3.43
CA ARG A 666 -26.82 -2.04 4.30
C ARG A 666 -27.68 -2.94 5.21
N VAL A 667 -28.86 -2.45 5.56
CA VAL A 667 -29.78 -3.06 6.51
C VAL A 667 -31.09 -3.34 5.79
N PHE A 668 -31.56 -4.57 5.84
CA PHE A 668 -32.81 -5.05 5.27
C PHE A 668 -33.76 -5.36 6.43
N ARG A 669 -34.95 -4.76 6.40
CA ARG A 669 -35.95 -4.96 7.46
C ARG A 669 -36.99 -5.97 7.02
N ALA A 670 -37.29 -6.91 7.91
CA ALA A 670 -38.36 -7.89 7.74
C ALA A 670 -39.68 -7.20 7.33
N GLY A 671 -40.46 -7.82 6.44
CA GLY A 671 -41.79 -7.34 6.03
C GLY A 671 -41.81 -6.04 5.22
N THR A 672 -40.65 -5.54 4.75
CA THR A 672 -40.56 -4.29 3.98
C THR A 672 -40.06 -4.49 2.56
N THR A 673 -40.45 -3.59 1.66
CA THR A 673 -39.91 -3.50 0.30
C THR A 673 -38.65 -2.64 0.29
N GLN A 674 -37.54 -3.19 -0.22
CA GLN A 674 -36.26 -2.50 -0.31
C GLN A 674 -35.98 -2.09 -1.75
N ASN A 675 -35.64 -0.82 -1.97
CA ASN A 675 -35.34 -0.28 -3.29
C ASN A 675 -33.84 -0.37 -3.56
N ILE A 676 -33.48 -1.01 -4.67
CA ILE A 676 -32.11 -1.32 -5.06
C ILE A 676 -31.76 -0.50 -6.30
N GLY A 677 -30.71 0.32 -6.19
CA GLY A 677 -30.23 1.15 -7.30
C GLY A 677 -29.42 0.32 -8.30
N ILE A 678 -29.73 0.47 -9.58
CA ILE A 678 -29.05 -0.23 -10.68
C ILE A 678 -28.58 0.80 -11.70
N ASN A 679 -27.32 0.70 -12.07
CA ASN A 679 -26.72 1.52 -13.11
C ASN A 679 -25.83 0.62 -13.99
N ILE A 680 -26.14 0.56 -15.28
CA ILE A 680 -25.36 -0.18 -16.28
C ILE A 680 -24.57 0.83 -17.11
N PHE A 681 -23.30 0.53 -17.40
CA PHE A 681 -22.40 1.39 -18.16
C PHE A 681 -21.90 0.67 -19.41
N GLY A 682 -21.71 1.42 -20.50
CA GLY A 682 -21.32 0.89 -21.81
C GLY A 682 -22.35 1.20 -22.90
N ASN A 683 -22.41 0.36 -23.93
CA ASN A 683 -23.24 0.60 -25.12
C ASN A 683 -24.37 -0.43 -25.32
N LYS A 684 -24.56 -1.39 -24.40
CA LYS A 684 -25.56 -2.47 -24.53
C LYS A 684 -26.51 -2.47 -23.34
N SER A 685 -27.81 -2.57 -23.60
CA SER A 685 -28.82 -2.81 -22.57
C SER A 685 -28.74 -4.25 -22.06
N CYS A 686 -29.18 -4.48 -20.82
CA CYS A 686 -29.12 -5.79 -20.22
C CYS A 686 -30.22 -6.04 -19.19
N ASP A 687 -30.54 -7.31 -19.00
CA ASP A 687 -31.36 -7.79 -17.89
C ASP A 687 -30.57 -7.88 -16.61
N VAL A 688 -31.21 -7.48 -15.51
CA VAL A 688 -30.72 -7.62 -14.15
C VAL A 688 -31.71 -8.43 -13.33
N HIS A 689 -31.24 -9.53 -12.75
CA HIS A 689 -32.00 -10.39 -11.86
C HIS A 689 -31.39 -10.36 -10.46
N LEU A 690 -32.12 -9.79 -9.51
CA LEU A 690 -31.76 -9.76 -8.09
C LEU A 690 -32.38 -10.94 -7.36
N THR A 691 -31.62 -11.48 -6.41
CA THR A 691 -32.00 -12.63 -5.57
C THR A 691 -31.65 -12.33 -4.13
N LEU A 692 -32.58 -12.61 -3.23
CA LEU A 692 -32.40 -12.59 -1.78
C LEU A 692 -32.41 -14.03 -1.28
N ASP A 693 -31.32 -14.46 -0.67
CA ASP A 693 -31.18 -15.82 -0.16
C ASP A 693 -30.93 -15.79 1.35
N ASP A 694 -31.53 -16.73 2.07
CA ASP A 694 -31.14 -17.03 3.45
C ASP A 694 -30.24 -18.26 3.45
N SER A 695 -29.02 -18.14 3.98
CA SER A 695 -28.09 -19.28 3.98
C SER A 695 -28.56 -20.46 4.85
N THR A 696 -29.55 -20.25 5.73
CA THR A 696 -30.11 -21.29 6.60
C THR A 696 -31.28 -22.03 5.97
N LYS A 697 -31.92 -21.46 4.94
CA LYS A 697 -33.02 -22.08 4.20
C LYS A 697 -32.55 -22.48 2.80
N ARG A 698 -32.96 -23.65 2.30
CA ARG A 698 -32.66 -24.04 0.90
C ARG A 698 -33.62 -23.31 -0.05
N GLY A 699 -33.12 -22.36 -0.84
CA GLY A 699 -33.90 -21.70 -1.90
C GLY A 699 -33.68 -20.19 -1.97
N ILE A 700 -34.28 -19.56 -2.98
CA ILE A 700 -34.35 -18.10 -3.11
C ILE A 700 -35.54 -17.61 -2.27
N SER A 701 -35.27 -16.77 -1.27
CA SER A 701 -36.30 -16.21 -0.39
C SER A 701 -37.12 -15.11 -1.07
N SER A 702 -36.51 -14.34 -1.98
CA SER A 702 -37.18 -13.30 -2.77
C SER A 702 -36.39 -12.98 -4.03
N GLN A 703 -37.03 -12.49 -5.09
CA GLN A 703 -36.36 -12.11 -6.33
C GLN A 703 -37.04 -10.93 -7.04
N ALA A 704 -36.26 -10.18 -7.80
CA ALA A 704 -36.73 -9.08 -8.64
C ALA A 704 -35.98 -9.09 -9.98
N ARG A 705 -36.65 -8.73 -11.07
CA ARG A 705 -36.06 -8.66 -12.42
C ARG A 705 -36.42 -7.36 -13.10
N GLY A 706 -35.50 -6.82 -13.90
CA GLY A 706 -35.75 -5.67 -14.77
C GLY A 706 -34.73 -5.56 -15.90
N HIS A 707 -35.12 -4.85 -16.95
CA HIS A 707 -34.26 -4.54 -18.10
C HIS A 707 -33.81 -3.09 -18.02
N PHE A 708 -32.53 -2.81 -18.19
CA PHE A 708 -31.97 -1.47 -18.02
C PHE A 708 -31.10 -1.05 -19.21
N GLN A 709 -31.26 0.21 -19.64
CA GLN A 709 -30.41 0.83 -20.66
C GLN A 709 -29.13 1.40 -20.04
N PRO A 710 -28.04 1.55 -20.83
CA PRO A 710 -26.82 2.18 -20.34
C PRO A 710 -27.03 3.62 -19.88
N ASN A 711 -26.42 3.97 -18.75
CA ASN A 711 -26.52 5.27 -18.08
C ASN A 711 -27.94 5.69 -17.67
N GLU A 712 -28.89 4.76 -17.63
CA GLU A 712 -30.24 5.00 -17.12
C GLU A 712 -30.27 5.02 -15.58
N ALA A 713 -31.23 5.75 -15.01
CA ALA A 713 -31.45 5.84 -13.58
C ALA A 713 -32.28 4.66 -13.04
N GLY A 714 -31.73 3.45 -13.06
CA GLY A 714 -32.45 2.23 -12.69
C GLY A 714 -32.71 2.05 -11.19
N MET A 715 -33.88 1.49 -10.85
CA MET A 715 -34.24 0.95 -9.53
C MET A 715 -35.02 -0.36 -9.68
N LEU A 716 -34.83 -1.30 -8.74
CA LEU A 716 -35.65 -2.48 -8.58
C LEU A 716 -36.15 -2.59 -7.14
N GLU A 717 -37.40 -2.99 -6.99
CA GLU A 717 -38.02 -3.26 -5.69
C GLU A 717 -37.84 -4.74 -5.33
N LEU A 718 -37.34 -5.00 -4.13
CA LEU A 718 -37.13 -6.35 -3.62
C LEU A 718 -37.87 -6.52 -2.29
N GLN A 719 -38.83 -7.43 -2.26
CA GLN A 719 -39.56 -7.75 -1.03
C GLN A 719 -38.66 -8.52 -0.06
N VAL A 720 -38.70 -8.18 1.24
CA VAL A 720 -37.92 -8.84 2.30
C VAL A 720 -38.85 -9.66 3.19
N PRO A 721 -38.84 -11.00 3.07
CA PRO A 721 -39.65 -11.87 3.93
C PRO A 721 -39.29 -11.82 5.42
N ASP A 722 -40.26 -12.23 6.24
CA ASP A 722 -40.08 -12.43 7.68
C ASP A 722 -39.34 -13.74 8.02
N GLY A 723 -38.70 -13.77 9.19
CA GLY A 723 -38.04 -14.97 9.72
C GLY A 723 -36.80 -15.40 8.94
N LEU A 724 -36.04 -14.45 8.39
CA LEU A 724 -34.72 -14.71 7.81
C LEU A 724 -33.63 -14.54 8.88
N SER A 725 -32.48 -15.16 8.70
CA SER A 725 -31.36 -15.03 9.66
C SER A 725 -30.06 -14.58 9.00
N ASN A 726 -29.59 -15.29 7.96
CA ASN A 726 -28.35 -14.98 7.27
C ASN A 726 -28.59 -14.59 5.82
N VAL A 727 -28.94 -13.32 5.63
CA VAL A 727 -29.44 -12.80 4.37
C VAL A 727 -28.31 -12.36 3.45
N LYS A 728 -28.35 -12.85 2.21
CA LYS A 728 -27.41 -12.51 1.14
C LYS A 728 -28.17 -12.03 -0.09
N VAL A 729 -27.70 -10.92 -0.66
CA VAL A 729 -28.21 -10.39 -1.93
C VAL A 729 -27.26 -10.79 -3.05
N GLY A 730 -27.76 -11.51 -4.03
CA GLY A 730 -27.09 -11.81 -5.30
C GLY A 730 -27.72 -11.05 -6.45
N ALA A 731 -26.94 -10.80 -7.50
CA ALA A 731 -27.44 -10.27 -8.76
C ALA A 731 -26.94 -11.12 -9.93
N THR A 732 -27.69 -11.16 -11.03
CA THR A 732 -27.22 -11.63 -12.33
C THR A 732 -27.41 -10.48 -13.30
N VAL A 733 -26.33 -9.97 -13.88
CA VAL A 733 -26.34 -8.80 -14.78
C VAL A 733 -25.86 -9.26 -16.15
N CYS A 734 -26.64 -9.03 -17.21
CA CYS A 734 -26.32 -9.50 -18.57
C CYS A 734 -26.00 -11.02 -18.63
N GLY A 735 -26.68 -11.84 -17.81
CA GLY A 735 -26.39 -13.28 -17.69
C GLY A 735 -25.17 -13.64 -16.82
N VAL A 736 -24.43 -12.65 -16.32
CA VAL A 736 -23.26 -12.85 -15.44
C VAL A 736 -23.67 -12.78 -13.97
N LYS A 737 -23.49 -13.87 -13.23
CA LYS A 737 -23.77 -13.93 -11.79
C LYS A 737 -22.72 -13.14 -11.00
N THR A 738 -23.18 -12.22 -10.16
CA THR A 738 -22.36 -11.44 -9.24
C THR A 738 -22.12 -12.19 -7.93
N THR A 739 -21.12 -11.72 -7.18
CA THR A 739 -20.81 -12.25 -5.86
C THR A 739 -21.90 -11.84 -4.88
N LYS A 740 -22.53 -12.80 -4.20
CA LYS A 740 -23.55 -12.51 -3.19
C LYS A 740 -22.94 -11.71 -2.02
N LYS A 741 -23.59 -10.63 -1.60
CA LYS A 741 -23.18 -9.83 -0.45
C LYS A 741 -24.11 -10.07 0.74
N THR A 742 -23.52 -10.29 1.91
CA THR A 742 -24.28 -10.35 3.16
C THR A 742 -24.82 -8.97 3.51
N VAL A 743 -26.11 -8.91 3.82
CA VAL A 743 -26.79 -7.71 4.32
C VAL A 743 -27.19 -7.95 5.77
N THR A 744 -27.32 -6.86 6.54
CA THR A 744 -27.79 -6.98 7.92
C THR A 744 -29.30 -7.17 7.88
N TYR A 745 -29.81 -8.26 8.45
CA TYR A 745 -31.24 -8.48 8.58
C TYR A 745 -31.70 -8.01 9.96
N GLU A 746 -32.69 -7.12 9.98
CA GLU A 746 -33.33 -6.66 11.20
C GLU A 746 -34.80 -7.07 11.19
N ALA A 747 -35.25 -7.69 12.27
CA ALA A 747 -36.68 -7.86 12.52
C ALA A 747 -37.37 -6.48 12.55
N LEU A 748 -38.64 -6.45 12.17
CA LEU A 748 -39.45 -5.23 12.08
C LEU A 748 -39.43 -4.51 13.44
N ALA A 749 -38.65 -3.43 13.53
CA ALA A 749 -38.46 -2.71 14.77
C ALA A 749 -39.70 -1.85 15.06
N LYS A 750 -40.51 -2.30 16.02
CA LYS A 750 -41.51 -1.45 16.68
C LYS A 750 -40.80 -0.53 17.67
N ASN A 751 -41.15 0.75 17.65
CA ASN A 751 -40.69 1.74 18.61
C ASN A 751 -41.77 1.92 19.67
N VAL A 752 -41.39 1.83 20.94
CA VAL A 752 -42.31 1.90 22.07
C VAL A 752 -41.93 3.11 22.93
N PHE A 753 -42.92 3.92 23.28
CA PHE A 753 -42.77 5.08 24.14
C PHE A 753 -43.65 4.91 25.37
N ILE A 754 -43.11 5.25 26.55
CA ILE A 754 -43.86 5.26 27.80
C ILE A 754 -44.00 6.72 28.25
N GLN A 755 -45.24 7.17 28.37
CA GLN A 755 -45.60 8.49 28.86
C GLN A 755 -46.32 8.36 30.21
N THR A 756 -46.04 9.27 31.13
CA THR A 756 -46.74 9.40 32.41
C THR A 756 -47.32 10.80 32.56
N ASP A 757 -48.34 10.98 33.40
CA ASP A 757 -48.92 12.31 33.65
C ASP A 757 -47.95 13.22 34.41
N LYS A 758 -47.16 12.66 35.33
CA LYS A 758 -46.16 13.38 36.14
C LYS A 758 -44.81 12.66 36.20
N PRO A 759 -43.72 13.40 36.49
CA PRO A 759 -42.40 12.81 36.75
C PRO A 759 -42.19 12.39 38.22
N ILE A 760 -42.90 13.03 39.18
CA ILE A 760 -42.78 12.78 40.63
C ILE A 760 -44.18 12.57 41.23
N TYR A 761 -44.32 11.59 42.12
CA TYR A 761 -45.58 11.25 42.81
C TYR A 761 -45.41 11.22 44.33
N LYS A 762 -46.47 11.61 45.04
CA LYS A 762 -46.55 11.48 46.50
C LYS A 762 -47.13 10.12 46.89
N PRO A 763 -46.83 9.62 48.10
CA PRO A 763 -47.55 8.50 48.70
C PRO A 763 -49.08 8.65 48.57
N GLY A 764 -49.76 7.57 48.17
CA GLY A 764 -51.20 7.54 47.95
C GLY A 764 -51.71 8.12 46.62
N GLN A 765 -50.85 8.68 45.76
CA GLN A 765 -51.27 9.19 44.45
C GLN A 765 -51.43 8.08 43.41
N LYS A 766 -52.26 8.35 42.40
CA LYS A 766 -52.45 7.49 41.23
C LYS A 766 -51.49 7.92 40.11
N VAL A 767 -50.76 6.96 39.55
CA VAL A 767 -49.84 7.11 38.41
C VAL A 767 -50.60 6.74 37.14
N LEU A 768 -50.72 7.65 36.17
CA LEU A 768 -51.34 7.36 34.88
C LEU A 768 -50.25 7.14 33.83
N ILE A 769 -50.36 6.04 33.07
CA ILE A 769 -49.33 5.55 32.15
C ILE A 769 -49.96 5.34 30.77
N ARG A 770 -49.28 5.81 29.72
CA ARG A 770 -49.60 5.46 28.33
C ARG A 770 -48.42 4.78 27.67
N ILE A 771 -48.69 3.71 26.96
CA ILE A 771 -47.73 3.01 26.12
C ILE A 771 -48.13 3.24 24.68
N ILE A 772 -47.24 3.82 23.89
CA ILE A 772 -47.47 4.17 22.49
C ILE A 772 -46.49 3.33 21.65
N CYS A 773 -47.01 2.58 20.71
CA CYS A 773 -46.24 1.71 19.84
C CYS A 773 -46.43 2.11 18.37
N VAL A 774 -45.32 2.36 17.68
CA VAL A 774 -45.29 2.79 16.28
C VAL A 774 -44.26 2.00 15.47
N ASP A 775 -44.44 1.92 14.16
CA ASP A 775 -43.51 1.26 13.25
C ASP A 775 -42.36 2.19 12.80
N SER A 776 -41.56 1.72 11.83
CA SER A 776 -40.45 2.48 11.24
C SER A 776 -40.89 3.68 10.38
N GLN A 777 -42.17 3.75 9.99
CA GLN A 777 -42.78 4.89 9.30
C GLN A 777 -43.46 5.84 10.28
N LEU A 778 -43.40 5.58 11.59
CA LEU A 778 -44.11 6.30 12.67
C LEU A 778 -45.63 6.15 12.60
N LYS A 779 -46.13 5.08 11.97
CA LYS A 779 -47.55 4.72 11.98
C LYS A 779 -47.87 3.87 13.21
N PRO A 780 -49.09 3.95 13.76
CA PRO A 780 -49.52 3.07 14.85
C PRO A 780 -49.27 1.61 14.52
N ALA A 781 -48.62 0.89 15.44
CA ALA A 781 -48.19 -0.48 15.17
C ALA A 781 -48.25 -1.37 16.41
N GLY A 782 -48.47 -2.67 16.19
CA GLY A 782 -48.54 -3.66 17.25
C GLY A 782 -49.95 -3.83 17.80
N LYS A 783 -50.33 -5.10 18.05
CA LYS A 783 -51.63 -5.44 18.64
C LYS A 783 -51.56 -5.61 20.16
N LYS A 784 -50.39 -5.98 20.70
CA LYS A 784 -50.21 -6.26 22.12
C LYS A 784 -48.79 -5.97 22.63
N VAL A 785 -48.69 -5.62 23.91
CA VAL A 785 -47.46 -5.50 24.71
C VAL A 785 -47.36 -6.74 25.61
N SER A 786 -46.30 -7.53 25.46
CA SER A 786 -46.17 -8.82 26.17
C SER A 786 -46.19 -8.68 27.69
N SER A 787 -45.55 -7.66 28.25
CA SER A 787 -45.72 -7.32 29.66
C SER A 787 -45.33 -5.87 29.97
N VAL A 788 -45.92 -5.34 31.04
CA VAL A 788 -45.58 -4.02 31.60
C VAL A 788 -45.33 -4.24 33.09
N VAL A 789 -44.13 -3.96 33.55
CA VAL A 789 -43.69 -4.20 34.93
C VAL A 789 -43.29 -2.89 35.59
N ILE A 790 -43.75 -2.68 36.81
CA ILE A 790 -43.32 -1.56 37.66
C ILE A 790 -42.41 -2.11 38.75
N GLN A 791 -41.21 -1.54 38.86
CA GLN A 791 -40.17 -1.97 39.78
C GLN A 791 -39.79 -0.81 40.70
N GLU A 792 -39.73 -1.08 42.00
CA GLU A 792 -39.31 -0.09 43.01
C GLU A 792 -37.77 -0.04 43.14
N PRO A 793 -37.20 0.89 43.93
CA PRO A 793 -35.74 1.10 44.02
C PRO A 793 -34.96 -0.13 44.53
N SER A 794 -35.58 -0.96 45.37
CA SER A 794 -34.99 -2.21 45.88
C SER A 794 -34.82 -3.27 44.79
N GLY A 795 -35.47 -3.06 43.65
CA GLY A 795 -35.56 -4.03 42.57
C GLY A 795 -36.78 -4.95 42.64
N ALA A 796 -37.63 -4.86 43.66
CA ALA A 796 -38.86 -5.63 43.74
C ALA A 796 -39.89 -5.19 42.68
N ARG A 797 -40.62 -6.15 42.10
CA ARG A 797 -41.71 -5.88 41.14
C ARG A 797 -42.99 -5.65 41.92
N ILE A 798 -43.59 -4.47 41.76
CA ILE A 798 -44.78 -4.04 42.50
C ILE A 798 -46.06 -4.30 41.71
N MET A 799 -46.00 -4.17 40.38
CA MET A 799 -47.14 -4.41 39.51
C MET A 799 -46.67 -4.99 38.19
N GLN A 800 -47.49 -5.87 37.61
CA GLN A 800 -47.26 -6.46 36.31
C GLN A 800 -48.58 -6.64 35.55
N TRP A 801 -48.64 -6.09 34.35
CA TRP A 801 -49.67 -6.42 33.36
C TRP A 801 -49.07 -7.33 32.29
N ASN A 802 -49.80 -8.36 31.87
CA ASN A 802 -49.40 -9.29 30.81
C ASN A 802 -50.33 -9.12 29.62
N ASP A 803 -49.79 -9.31 28.40
CA ASP A 803 -50.53 -9.27 27.14
C ASP A 803 -51.48 -8.05 27.02
N VAL A 804 -50.96 -6.85 27.31
CA VAL A 804 -51.74 -5.61 27.25
C VAL A 804 -52.11 -5.30 25.80
N GLU A 805 -53.40 -5.26 25.48
CA GLU A 805 -53.90 -4.92 24.15
C GLU A 805 -53.67 -3.44 23.82
N LEU A 806 -53.38 -3.16 22.55
CA LEU A 806 -53.16 -1.82 22.02
C LEU A 806 -54.33 -1.46 21.10
N GLU A 807 -55.09 -0.42 21.45
CA GLU A 807 -56.09 0.20 20.59
C GLU A 807 -55.41 1.29 19.76
N ASP A 808 -55.40 1.15 18.44
CA ASP A 808 -54.69 2.05 17.51
C ASP A 808 -53.25 2.35 17.94
N GLY A 809 -52.53 1.33 18.41
CA GLY A 809 -51.14 1.43 18.85
C GLY A 809 -50.94 2.09 20.22
N ILE A 810 -52.00 2.34 21.00
CA ILE A 810 -51.92 2.95 22.33
C ILE A 810 -52.56 2.03 23.39
N ALA A 811 -51.92 1.91 24.55
CA ALA A 811 -52.51 1.33 25.76
C ALA A 811 -52.47 2.36 26.89
N SER A 812 -53.57 2.46 27.65
CA SER A 812 -53.66 3.29 28.85
C SER A 812 -53.74 2.41 30.09
N LEU A 813 -52.87 2.66 31.07
CA LEU A 813 -52.73 1.90 32.31
C LEU A 813 -52.65 2.87 33.50
N ASP A 814 -52.95 2.37 34.69
CA ASP A 814 -52.87 3.16 35.91
C ASP A 814 -52.40 2.33 37.12
N LEU A 815 -51.65 2.95 38.02
CA LEU A 815 -51.19 2.35 39.27
C LEU A 815 -51.59 3.22 40.46
N GLN A 816 -52.30 2.64 41.42
CA GLN A 816 -52.57 3.28 42.71
C GLN A 816 -51.38 3.05 43.66
N LEU A 817 -50.71 4.12 44.10
CA LEU A 817 -49.64 4.01 45.10
C LEU A 817 -50.22 3.75 46.49
N SER A 818 -49.52 2.96 47.30
CA SER A 818 -49.87 2.74 48.72
C SER A 818 -49.70 4.04 49.51
N LYS A 819 -50.29 4.10 50.71
CA LYS A 819 -50.11 5.24 51.63
C LYS A 819 -48.67 5.32 52.18
N GLU A 820 -47.93 4.23 52.14
CA GLU A 820 -46.54 4.11 52.60
C GLU A 820 -45.69 3.35 51.55
N PRO A 821 -45.43 3.93 50.37
CA PRO A 821 -44.62 3.28 49.35
C PRO A 821 -43.13 3.47 49.66
N VAL A 822 -42.29 2.59 49.15
CA VAL A 822 -40.83 2.76 49.18
C VAL A 822 -40.46 4.01 48.38
N LEU A 823 -39.82 4.97 49.05
CA LEU A 823 -39.41 6.23 48.44
C LEU A 823 -38.19 6.03 47.54
N GLY A 824 -38.11 6.84 46.48
CA GLY A 824 -37.01 6.86 45.53
C GLY A 824 -37.47 6.63 44.09
N LYS A 825 -36.54 6.16 43.26
CA LYS A 825 -36.70 6.04 41.80
C LYS A 825 -37.30 4.70 41.41
N TRP A 826 -38.50 4.75 40.85
CA TRP A 826 -39.21 3.59 40.33
C TRP A 826 -39.04 3.49 38.81
N LEU A 827 -39.09 2.28 38.29
CA LEU A 827 -38.90 1.97 36.87
C LEU A 827 -40.15 1.29 36.30
N ILE A 828 -40.70 1.85 35.23
CA ILE A 828 -41.75 1.26 34.40
C ILE A 828 -41.09 0.62 33.20
N LYS A 829 -41.22 -0.70 33.04
CA LYS A 829 -40.61 -1.51 31.98
C LYS A 829 -41.70 -2.12 31.11
N ALA A 830 -41.79 -1.72 29.85
CA ALA A 830 -42.69 -2.32 28.87
C ALA A 830 -41.91 -3.24 27.93
N LYS A 831 -42.32 -4.51 27.82
CA LYS A 831 -41.73 -5.52 26.94
C LYS A 831 -42.64 -5.77 25.74
N ILE A 832 -42.12 -5.54 24.54
CA ILE A 832 -42.72 -5.95 23.26
C ILE A 832 -41.74 -6.86 22.54
N GLU A 833 -42.17 -8.08 22.23
CA GLU A 833 -41.31 -9.11 21.63
C GLU A 833 -40.02 -9.27 22.47
N ASP A 834 -38.84 -9.04 21.87
CA ASP A 834 -37.54 -9.13 22.56
C ASP A 834 -37.04 -7.79 23.12
N LYS A 835 -37.78 -6.69 22.96
CA LYS A 835 -37.37 -5.35 23.38
C LYS A 835 -38.04 -4.92 24.67
N THR A 836 -37.25 -4.38 25.59
CA THR A 836 -37.74 -3.78 26.84
C THR A 836 -37.44 -2.28 26.86
N VAL A 837 -38.47 -1.45 26.94
CA VAL A 837 -38.35 0.01 27.10
C VAL A 837 -38.60 0.37 28.55
N THR A 838 -37.75 1.24 29.11
CA THR A 838 -37.82 1.64 30.52
C THR A 838 -38.05 3.14 30.66
N LYS A 839 -38.97 3.54 31.55
CA LYS A 839 -39.22 4.92 31.97
C LYS A 839 -39.06 5.01 33.48
N GLN A 840 -38.36 6.05 33.95
CA GLN A 840 -38.18 6.29 35.37
C GLN A 840 -39.17 7.34 35.89
N ILE A 841 -39.71 7.11 37.08
CA ILE A 841 -40.50 8.06 37.88
C ILE A 841 -39.93 8.10 39.31
N GLU A 842 -40.23 9.14 40.08
CA GLU A 842 -39.77 9.28 41.46
C GLU A 842 -40.95 9.36 42.44
N ILE A 843 -40.85 8.67 43.56
CA ILE A 843 -41.85 8.70 44.64
C ILE A 843 -41.18 9.26 45.88
N ASP A 844 -41.68 10.39 46.37
CA ASP A 844 -41.08 11.08 47.50
C ASP A 844 -42.16 11.68 48.42
N LYS A 845 -41.85 11.77 49.72
CA LYS A 845 -42.72 12.38 50.75
C LYS A 845 -42.77 13.90 50.65
N TYR A 846 -42.05 14.51 49.70
CA TYR A 846 -41.81 15.94 49.52
C TYR A 846 -42.76 16.85 50.31
N VAL A 847 -42.25 17.32 51.46
CA VAL A 847 -42.75 18.51 52.15
C VAL A 847 -42.02 19.68 51.53
N LEU A 848 -42.77 20.64 51.00
CA LEU A 848 -42.19 21.90 50.52
C LEU A 848 -41.39 22.52 51.68
N PRO A 849 -40.06 22.70 51.59
CA PRO A 849 -39.36 23.52 52.55
C PRO A 849 -39.94 24.94 52.49
N LYS A 850 -40.12 25.60 53.64
CA LYS A 850 -40.71 26.95 53.72
C LYS A 850 -39.96 27.92 52.82
N PHE A 851 -38.65 27.75 52.75
CA PHE A 851 -37.76 28.41 51.81
C PHE A 851 -36.64 27.47 51.33
N GLU A 852 -36.12 27.73 50.14
CA GLU A 852 -34.97 27.04 49.55
C GLU A 852 -33.70 27.87 49.75
N LEU A 853 -32.57 27.18 50.02
CA LEU A 853 -31.23 27.75 50.02
C LEU A 853 -30.50 27.27 48.76
N ASP A 854 -30.29 28.16 47.82
CA ASP A 854 -29.68 27.87 46.52
C ASP A 854 -28.21 28.32 46.54
N VAL A 855 -27.30 27.36 46.66
CA VAL A 855 -25.85 27.59 46.60
C VAL A 855 -25.35 27.30 45.20
N LYS A 856 -25.04 28.36 44.45
CA LYS A 856 -24.52 28.27 43.10
C LYS A 856 -22.99 28.38 43.10
N PRO A 857 -22.26 27.25 42.94
CA PRO A 857 -20.82 27.31 42.71
C PRO A 857 -20.53 28.08 41.42
N PRO A 858 -19.28 28.56 41.23
CA PRO A 858 -18.90 29.20 39.97
C PRO A 858 -19.10 28.20 38.83
N SER A 859 -19.64 28.68 37.70
CA SER A 859 -19.93 27.83 36.53
C SER A 859 -18.69 27.10 35.99
N TYR A 860 -17.51 27.67 36.22
CA TYR A 860 -16.21 27.06 36.08
C TYR A 860 -15.19 27.73 36.99
N LEU A 861 -14.09 27.02 37.28
CA LEU A 861 -13.01 27.53 38.11
C LEU A 861 -11.70 27.59 37.29
N ALA A 862 -11.17 28.78 37.04
CA ALA A 862 -9.96 28.98 36.24
C ALA A 862 -9.02 30.08 36.76
N LEU A 863 -7.70 29.88 36.59
CA LEU A 863 -6.64 30.78 37.09
C LEU A 863 -6.63 32.17 36.45
N ASP A 864 -7.04 32.28 35.18
CA ASP A 864 -7.08 33.54 34.43
C ASP A 864 -8.31 34.41 34.74
N GLN A 865 -9.18 33.98 35.65
CA GLN A 865 -10.31 34.77 36.13
C GLN A 865 -9.84 35.87 37.10
N ARG A 866 -10.35 37.07 36.90
CA ARG A 866 -10.16 38.20 37.84
C ARG A 866 -11.12 38.14 39.04
N VAL A 867 -12.28 37.50 38.86
CA VAL A 867 -13.34 37.36 39.86
C VAL A 867 -13.88 35.93 39.77
N ILE A 868 -14.05 35.28 40.93
CA ILE A 868 -14.60 33.92 41.05
C ILE A 868 -15.86 34.02 41.93
N PRO A 869 -17.04 34.32 41.36
CA PRO A 869 -18.23 34.56 42.15
C PRO A 869 -18.89 33.25 42.60
N VAL A 870 -19.28 33.19 43.88
CA VAL A 870 -20.16 32.18 44.47
C VAL A 870 -21.44 32.88 44.88
N SER A 871 -22.57 32.46 44.32
CA SER A 871 -23.87 33.06 44.62
C SER A 871 -24.64 32.17 45.59
N ILE A 872 -25.12 32.75 46.69
CA ILE A 872 -25.92 32.06 47.69
C ILE A 872 -27.23 32.84 47.86
N CYS A 873 -28.37 32.19 47.60
CA CYS A 873 -29.68 32.81 47.62
C CYS A 873 -30.64 32.04 48.54
N ALA A 874 -31.37 32.75 49.41
CA ALA A 874 -32.48 32.18 50.18
C ALA A 874 -33.82 32.74 49.68
N ARG A 875 -34.76 31.87 49.30
CA ARG A 875 -36.07 32.25 48.75
C ARG A 875 -37.21 31.40 49.29
N TYR A 876 -38.34 32.00 49.65
CA TYR A 876 -39.55 31.24 49.96
C TYR A 876 -40.04 30.51 48.71
N SER A 877 -40.79 29.43 48.91
CA SER A 877 -41.36 28.61 47.83
C SER A 877 -42.28 29.35 46.83
N TYR A 878 -42.78 30.53 47.19
CA TYR A 878 -43.55 31.43 46.32
C TYR A 878 -42.70 32.56 45.69
N GLY A 879 -41.37 32.47 45.78
CA GLY A 879 -40.41 33.30 45.04
C GLY A 879 -39.95 34.60 45.72
N LYS A 880 -40.46 34.96 46.91
CA LYS A 880 -39.95 36.13 47.67
C LYS A 880 -38.63 35.82 48.38
N LEU A 881 -37.80 36.84 48.58
CA LEU A 881 -36.52 36.74 49.26
C LEU A 881 -36.69 36.52 50.78
N VAL A 882 -35.80 35.74 51.39
CA VAL A 882 -35.76 35.49 52.85
C VAL A 882 -34.74 36.41 53.51
N THR A 883 -35.09 36.97 54.67
CA THR A 883 -34.19 37.78 55.49
C THR A 883 -33.58 36.91 56.60
N GLY A 884 -32.26 36.94 56.73
CA GLY A 884 -31.56 36.07 57.69
C GLY A 884 -30.07 36.35 57.82
N SER A 885 -29.41 35.55 58.65
CA SER A 885 -27.96 35.54 58.80
C SER A 885 -27.36 34.38 57.99
N LEU A 886 -26.38 34.68 57.15
CA LEU A 886 -25.64 33.73 56.33
C LEU A 886 -24.23 33.55 56.89
N GLU A 887 -23.84 32.30 57.10
CA GLU A 887 -22.46 31.86 57.36
C GLU A 887 -21.99 31.00 56.18
N ALA A 888 -20.98 31.45 55.44
CA ALA A 888 -20.47 30.76 54.26
C ALA A 888 -18.96 30.51 54.34
N THR A 889 -18.54 29.25 54.20
CA THR A 889 -17.14 28.80 54.19
C THR A 889 -16.76 28.24 52.82
N LEU A 890 -15.72 28.80 52.20
CA LEU A 890 -15.22 28.44 50.88
C LEU A 890 -13.78 27.92 51.02
N CYS A 891 -13.48 26.70 50.56
CA CYS A 891 -12.15 26.08 50.69
C CYS A 891 -11.66 25.48 49.36
N LEU A 892 -10.39 25.70 49.02
CA LEU A 892 -9.72 24.95 47.93
C LEU A 892 -9.26 23.59 48.46
N LYS A 893 -9.73 22.50 47.86
CA LYS A 893 -9.35 21.13 48.26
C LYS A 893 -8.77 20.34 47.09
N TYR A 894 -7.82 19.47 47.39
CA TYR A 894 -7.41 18.36 46.53
C TYR A 894 -7.34 17.09 47.35
N ASP A 895 -8.08 16.07 46.92
CA ASP A 895 -8.18 14.80 47.63
C ASP A 895 -8.61 15.01 49.11
N THR A 896 -7.85 14.49 50.09
CA THR A 896 -8.07 14.68 51.53
C THR A 896 -7.36 15.90 52.11
N VAL A 897 -6.60 16.65 51.32
CA VAL A 897 -5.83 17.80 51.80
C VAL A 897 -6.66 19.07 51.69
N GLU A 898 -6.87 19.74 52.82
CA GLU A 898 -7.47 21.07 52.88
C GLU A 898 -6.42 22.13 52.53
N GLY A 899 -6.70 22.95 51.53
CA GLY A 899 -5.93 24.15 51.21
C GLY A 899 -6.56 25.39 51.84
N ASN A 900 -6.30 26.56 51.24
CA ASN A 900 -6.78 27.85 51.75
C ASN A 900 -8.32 27.89 51.86
N CYS A 901 -8.82 28.46 52.97
CA CYS A 901 -10.24 28.64 53.26
C CYS A 901 -10.58 30.11 53.59
N LEU A 902 -11.79 30.52 53.25
CA LEU A 902 -12.37 31.84 53.50
C LEU A 902 -13.75 31.64 54.14
N THR A 903 -14.00 32.28 55.28
CA THR A 903 -15.30 32.27 55.94
C THR A 903 -15.86 33.68 56.02
N GLU A 904 -17.10 33.88 55.56
CA GLU A 904 -17.83 35.13 55.69
C GLU A 904 -19.13 34.93 56.48
N ILE A 905 -19.44 35.88 57.36
CA ILE A 905 -20.72 35.96 58.09
C ILE A 905 -21.37 37.30 57.78
N LYS A 906 -22.58 37.29 57.22
CA LYS A 906 -23.31 38.50 56.81
C LYS A 906 -24.80 38.37 57.08
N ASN A 907 -25.44 39.45 57.49
CA ASN A 907 -26.91 39.53 57.48
C ASN A 907 -27.36 39.93 56.08
N VAL A 908 -28.19 39.11 55.44
CA VAL A 908 -28.55 39.23 54.02
C VAL A 908 -30.06 39.08 53.84
N THR A 909 -30.63 39.96 53.03
CA THR A 909 -31.98 39.85 52.47
C THR A 909 -31.87 39.24 51.07
N GLY A 910 -32.15 37.95 50.93
CA GLY A 910 -32.16 37.27 49.63
C GLY A 910 -30.82 36.67 49.19
N CYS A 911 -30.11 37.33 48.27
CA CYS A 911 -28.94 36.78 47.59
C CYS A 911 -27.65 37.55 47.92
N VAL A 912 -26.54 36.83 48.13
CA VAL A 912 -25.19 37.40 48.21
C VAL A 912 -24.28 36.79 47.16
N GLU A 913 -23.27 37.55 46.72
CA GLU A 913 -22.15 37.05 45.92
C GLU A 913 -20.85 37.19 46.72
N ILE A 914 -20.12 36.08 46.88
CA ILE A 914 -18.83 36.03 47.56
C ILE A 914 -17.74 35.77 46.50
N ASN A 915 -16.69 36.58 46.49
CA ASN A 915 -15.59 36.42 45.54
C ASN A 915 -14.49 35.52 46.11
N ALA A 916 -14.32 34.33 45.55
CA ALA A 916 -13.32 33.35 45.97
C ALA A 916 -11.91 33.59 45.38
N ARG A 917 -11.64 34.72 44.70
CA ARG A 917 -10.34 34.96 44.03
C ARG A 917 -9.16 35.00 44.99
N GLU A 918 -9.37 35.43 46.22
CA GLU A 918 -8.34 35.54 47.27
C GLU A 918 -7.80 34.18 47.71
N LEU A 919 -8.55 33.09 47.47
CA LEU A 919 -8.11 31.73 47.81
C LEU A 919 -7.02 31.21 46.86
N VAL A 920 -6.88 31.78 45.66
CA VAL A 920 -5.98 31.32 44.59
C VAL A 920 -4.72 32.19 44.56
N ASP A 921 -3.70 31.86 45.36
CA ASP A 921 -2.43 32.61 45.42
C ASP A 921 -1.40 32.13 44.35
N PRO A 922 -0.26 32.84 44.15
CA PRO A 922 0.76 32.47 43.15
C PRO A 922 1.46 31.12 43.42
N VAL A 923 1.52 30.67 44.68
CA VAL A 923 2.11 29.37 45.07
C VAL A 923 1.15 28.24 44.70
N THR A 924 -0.14 28.48 44.93
CA THR A 924 -1.27 27.66 44.55
C THR A 924 -1.38 27.57 43.03
N GLU A 925 -1.12 28.64 42.26
CA GLU A 925 -1.07 28.61 40.79
C GLU A 925 -0.07 27.58 40.23
N TRP A 926 1.07 27.36 40.90
CA TRP A 926 2.10 26.42 40.47
C TRP A 926 1.74 24.96 40.81
N LEU A 927 1.20 24.72 42.02
CA LEU A 927 0.82 23.38 42.52
C LEU A 927 -0.51 22.87 41.94
N SER A 928 -1.44 23.76 41.58
CA SER A 928 -2.84 23.41 41.30
C SER A 928 -3.11 22.72 39.96
N VAL A 929 -2.23 22.88 38.97
CA VAL A 929 -2.47 22.33 37.61
C VAL A 929 -2.20 20.83 37.54
N ARG A 930 -1.36 20.29 38.43
CA ARG A 930 -1.10 18.83 38.54
C ARG A 930 -2.11 18.13 39.45
N ASN A 931 -2.51 18.78 40.53
CA ASN A 931 -3.28 18.18 41.62
C ASN A 931 -4.76 18.60 41.61
N LYS A 932 -5.44 18.67 40.44
CA LYS A 932 -6.91 18.82 40.26
C LYS A 932 -7.72 19.45 41.43
N TYR A 933 -7.32 20.62 41.93
CA TYR A 933 -8.01 21.27 43.05
C TYR A 933 -9.45 21.65 42.68
N TYR A 934 -10.35 21.75 43.65
CA TYR A 934 -11.73 22.22 43.46
C TYR A 934 -12.16 23.11 44.64
N LEU A 935 -13.17 23.95 44.42
CA LEU A 935 -13.74 24.80 45.47
C LEU A 935 -14.89 24.06 46.16
N GLN A 936 -14.74 23.79 47.45
CA GLN A 936 -15.78 23.30 48.33
C GLN A 936 -16.46 24.51 49.00
N ILE A 937 -17.79 24.55 48.98
CA ILE A 937 -18.59 25.65 49.53
C ILE A 937 -19.55 25.03 50.54
N GLN A 938 -19.57 25.56 51.76
CA GLN A 938 -20.54 25.25 52.79
C GLN A 938 -21.28 26.53 53.17
N ALA A 939 -22.60 26.53 53.10
CA ALA A 939 -23.41 27.69 53.44
C ALA A 939 -24.49 27.31 54.44
N THR A 940 -24.64 28.09 55.51
CA THR A 940 -25.68 27.94 56.52
C THR A 940 -26.47 29.24 56.61
N PHE A 941 -27.77 29.18 56.37
CA PHE A 941 -28.66 30.34 56.42
C PHE A 941 -29.67 30.18 57.57
N THR A 942 -29.76 31.20 58.42
CA THR A 942 -30.69 31.26 59.57
C THR A 942 -31.73 32.35 59.34
N GLU A 943 -33.01 31.98 59.20
CA GLU A 943 -34.12 32.93 59.00
C GLU A 943 -34.40 33.75 60.28
N THR A 944 -34.53 35.08 60.14
CA THR A 944 -34.68 35.99 61.30
C THR A 944 -36.02 35.85 62.02
N SER A 945 -37.11 35.50 61.33
CA SER A 945 -38.47 35.47 61.87
C SER A 945 -38.81 34.17 62.62
N THR A 946 -38.25 33.04 62.19
CA THR A 946 -38.60 31.70 62.72
C THR A 946 -37.42 31.00 63.40
N GLY A 947 -36.18 31.47 63.19
CA GLY A 947 -34.96 30.81 63.66
C GLY A 947 -34.61 29.53 62.89
N VAL A 948 -35.35 29.18 61.83
CA VAL A 948 -35.10 27.98 61.02
C VAL A 948 -33.76 28.10 60.30
N LYS A 949 -32.92 27.07 60.45
CA LYS A 949 -31.61 26.95 59.81
C LYS A 949 -31.66 25.96 58.66
N LEU A 950 -31.12 26.36 57.51
CA LEU A 950 -30.84 25.46 56.39
C LEU A 950 -29.35 25.49 56.09
N LYS A 951 -28.77 24.31 55.88
CA LYS A 951 -27.37 24.13 55.50
C LYS A 951 -27.31 23.45 54.15
N GLU A 952 -26.49 23.99 53.26
CA GLU A 952 -26.24 23.44 51.93
C GLU A 952 -24.75 23.39 51.62
N ASN A 953 -24.35 22.36 50.88
CA ASN A 953 -22.97 22.15 50.47
C ASN A 953 -22.91 22.06 48.94
N ALA A 954 -21.97 22.79 48.35
CA ALA A 954 -21.73 22.73 46.91
C ALA A 954 -20.25 22.48 46.61
N ARG A 955 -20.01 21.86 45.46
CA ARG A 955 -18.67 21.63 44.93
C ARG A 955 -18.56 22.20 43.53
N SER A 956 -17.50 22.97 43.26
CA SER A 956 -17.20 23.45 41.91
C SER A 956 -16.59 22.36 41.03
N SER A 957 -16.48 22.67 39.74
CA SER A 957 -15.57 21.95 38.85
C SER A 957 -14.11 22.10 39.30
N ASN A 958 -13.26 21.18 38.85
CA ASN A 958 -11.83 21.25 39.13
C ASN A 958 -11.22 22.51 38.49
N LEU A 959 -10.28 23.12 39.18
CA LEU A 959 -9.50 24.27 38.76
C LEU A 959 -8.73 23.93 37.48
N VAL A 960 -8.83 24.83 36.49
CA VAL A 960 -8.09 24.71 35.23
C VAL A 960 -7.28 25.96 34.94
N LYS A 961 -6.28 25.81 34.06
CA LYS A 961 -5.35 26.90 33.74
C LYS A 961 -5.99 28.07 32.98
N ARG A 962 -7.04 27.82 32.17
CA ARG A 962 -7.65 28.82 31.28
C ARG A 962 -9.17 28.69 31.25
N SER A 963 -9.87 29.81 31.36
CA SER A 963 -11.34 29.95 31.36
C SER A 963 -11.98 29.72 30.00
N LYS A 964 -11.19 29.81 28.92
CA LYS A 964 -11.65 29.76 27.53
C LYS A 964 -11.11 28.51 26.83
N THR A 965 -11.92 27.94 25.95
CA THR A 965 -11.55 26.82 25.08
C THR A 965 -11.78 27.16 23.62
N MET A 966 -10.94 26.63 22.74
CA MET A 966 -11.02 26.84 21.29
C MET A 966 -11.00 25.50 20.56
N SER A 967 -11.90 25.34 19.59
CA SER A 967 -12.04 24.10 18.81
C SER A 967 -12.40 24.38 17.35
N PHE A 968 -11.91 23.51 16.47
CA PHE A 968 -12.31 23.48 15.06
C PHE A 968 -13.43 22.46 14.86
N THR A 969 -14.55 22.90 14.27
CA THR A 969 -15.65 22.04 13.80
C THR A 969 -15.71 22.07 12.28
N ASP A 970 -16.22 20.99 11.68
CA ASP A 970 -16.48 20.89 10.24
C ASP A 970 -15.26 20.87 9.30
N ILE A 971 -14.02 20.84 9.84
CA ILE A 971 -12.82 20.54 9.03
C ILE A 971 -12.85 19.07 8.59
N PRO A 972 -12.86 18.76 7.28
CA PRO A 972 -12.88 17.39 6.79
C PRO A 972 -11.58 16.66 7.14
N GLN A 973 -11.67 15.36 7.48
CA GLN A 973 -10.48 14.53 7.70
C GLN A 973 -9.64 14.37 6.42
N LYS A 974 -10.35 14.20 5.30
CA LYS A 974 -9.76 14.20 3.96
C LYS A 974 -10.39 15.31 3.14
N PHE A 975 -9.63 16.34 2.78
CA PHE A 975 -10.13 17.43 1.93
C PHE A 975 -10.01 17.06 0.45
N LYS A 976 -10.82 17.69 -0.38
CA LYS A 976 -10.80 17.50 -1.83
C LYS A 976 -10.01 18.66 -2.46
N PRO A 977 -8.83 18.41 -3.06
CA PRO A 977 -8.03 19.47 -3.66
C PRO A 977 -8.82 20.24 -4.73
N GLY A 978 -8.65 21.56 -4.77
CA GLY A 978 -9.36 22.45 -5.69
C GLY A 978 -10.72 22.97 -5.19
N PHE A 979 -11.34 22.36 -4.18
CA PHE A 979 -12.63 22.83 -3.64
C PHE A 979 -12.47 23.75 -2.43
N PRO A 980 -13.43 24.67 -2.21
CA PRO A 980 -13.49 25.43 -0.98
C PRO A 980 -13.67 24.51 0.24
N ILE A 981 -12.96 24.82 1.33
CA ILE A 981 -13.17 24.17 2.62
C ILE A 981 -13.88 25.15 3.54
N THR A 982 -15.10 24.80 3.94
CA THR A 982 -15.86 25.54 4.94
C THR A 982 -15.71 24.87 6.29
N PHE A 983 -15.36 25.65 7.32
CA PHE A 983 -15.24 25.15 8.67
C PHE A 983 -15.54 26.25 9.68
N LYS A 984 -15.81 25.86 10.93
CA LYS A 984 -16.12 26.79 12.00
C LYS A 984 -15.09 26.71 13.11
N ILE A 985 -14.80 27.84 13.72
CA ILE A 985 -13.95 27.94 14.91
C ILE A 985 -14.84 28.39 16.05
N ARG A 986 -14.98 27.53 17.07
CA ARG A 986 -15.78 27.81 18.25
C ARG A 986 -14.87 28.18 19.41
N ILE A 987 -15.11 29.36 19.98
CA ILE A 987 -14.44 29.90 21.16
C ILE A 987 -15.50 30.13 22.22
N LYS A 988 -15.40 29.37 23.31
CA LYS A 988 -16.38 29.40 24.39
C LYS A 988 -15.67 29.41 25.73
N TYR A 989 -16.35 29.95 26.73
CA TYR A 989 -16.00 29.72 28.12
C TYR A 989 -16.28 28.25 28.49
N LEU A 990 -15.73 27.80 29.61
CA LEU A 990 -15.91 26.42 30.08
C LEU A 990 -17.36 26.08 30.41
N ASP A 991 -18.18 27.07 30.78
CA ASP A 991 -19.63 26.93 30.99
C ASP A 991 -20.45 26.83 29.69
N GLY A 992 -19.78 26.87 28.54
CA GLY A 992 -20.45 26.78 27.24
C GLY A 992 -20.83 28.13 26.63
N LYS A 993 -20.76 29.25 27.38
CA LYS A 993 -21.12 30.56 26.86
C LYS A 993 -20.14 31.02 25.77
N PRO A 994 -20.62 31.65 24.69
CA PRO A 994 -19.76 32.13 23.61
C PRO A 994 -18.88 33.30 24.08
N VAL A 995 -17.63 33.34 23.62
CA VAL A 995 -16.77 34.51 23.82
C VAL A 995 -17.18 35.61 22.84
N THR A 996 -17.43 36.82 23.32
CA THR A 996 -18.01 37.92 22.52
C THR A 996 -17.01 39.01 22.14
N THR A 997 -15.76 38.94 22.59
CA THR A 997 -14.72 39.94 22.35
C THR A 997 -13.36 39.30 22.00
N GLY A 998 -12.49 40.06 21.34
CA GLY A 998 -11.12 39.65 20.98
C GLY A 998 -10.90 39.44 19.49
N ARG A 999 -9.65 39.15 19.11
CA ARG A 999 -9.20 38.95 17.72
C ARG A 999 -8.67 37.53 17.55
N LEU A 1000 -9.14 36.85 16.51
CA LEU A 1000 -8.67 35.53 16.12
C LEU A 1000 -7.90 35.62 14.80
N THR A 1001 -6.62 35.28 14.82
CA THR A 1001 -5.81 35.12 13.61
C THR A 1001 -5.81 33.65 13.20
N LEU A 1002 -6.32 33.36 12.01
CA LEU A 1002 -6.29 32.05 11.39
C LEU A 1002 -5.21 32.02 10.32
N GLU A 1003 -4.42 30.97 10.31
CA GLU A 1003 -3.41 30.65 9.31
C GLU A 1003 -3.64 29.22 8.78
N VAL A 1004 -3.63 29.04 7.46
CA VAL A 1004 -3.68 27.74 6.80
C VAL A 1004 -2.43 27.62 5.92
N SER A 1005 -1.66 26.57 6.11
CA SER A 1005 -0.45 26.28 5.34
C SER A 1005 -0.57 24.93 4.64
N GLY A 1006 0.15 24.76 3.53
CA GLY A 1006 0.08 23.56 2.70
C GLY A 1006 1.43 22.87 2.55
N ARG A 1007 1.42 21.56 2.28
CA ARG A 1007 2.61 20.80 1.85
C ARG A 1007 2.30 19.97 0.61
N ARG A 1008 3.32 19.74 -0.21
CA ARG A 1008 3.27 18.83 -1.37
C ARG A 1008 3.67 17.40 -0.99
N PHE A 1009 3.36 16.44 -1.86
CA PHE A 1009 3.71 15.02 -1.72
C PHE A 1009 5.22 14.76 -1.53
N ASN A 1010 6.08 15.59 -2.14
CA ASN A 1010 7.54 15.49 -1.97
C ASN A 1010 8.06 16.12 -0.66
N GLY A 1011 7.17 16.50 0.26
CA GLY A 1011 7.50 17.15 1.52
C GLY A 1011 7.78 18.66 1.42
N ARG A 1012 7.79 19.26 0.22
CA ARG A 1012 8.07 20.69 0.04
C ARG A 1012 6.93 21.54 0.60
N LEU A 1013 7.27 22.49 1.47
CA LEU A 1013 6.33 23.44 2.05
C LEU A 1013 5.81 24.39 0.97
N LEU A 1014 4.48 24.59 0.91
CA LEU A 1014 3.86 25.61 0.06
C LEU A 1014 3.80 26.98 0.74
N GLY A 1015 4.15 27.05 2.03
CA GLY A 1015 3.99 28.25 2.85
C GLY A 1015 2.54 28.47 3.28
N THR A 1016 2.27 29.69 3.75
CA THR A 1016 0.94 30.13 4.19
C THR A 1016 0.04 30.38 2.98
N LEU A 1017 -0.99 29.55 2.83
CA LEU A 1017 -1.97 29.63 1.74
C LEU A 1017 -3.13 30.59 2.06
N PHE A 1018 -3.44 30.74 3.35
CA PHE A 1018 -4.49 31.64 3.82
C PHE A 1018 -4.11 32.20 5.18
N ARG A 1019 -4.27 33.52 5.34
CA ARG A 1019 -4.14 34.18 6.64
C ARG A 1019 -5.20 35.26 6.75
N LYS A 1020 -6.02 35.21 7.80
CA LYS A 1020 -7.06 36.23 8.04
C LYS A 1020 -7.31 36.40 9.52
N THR A 1021 -7.58 37.64 9.92
CA THR A 1021 -7.94 38.01 11.29
C THR A 1021 -9.44 38.31 11.36
N TYR A 1022 -10.10 37.75 12.37
CA TYR A 1022 -11.52 37.90 12.61
C TYR A 1022 -11.76 38.53 13.98
N SER A 1023 -12.75 39.41 14.06
CA SER A 1023 -13.27 39.88 15.35
C SER A 1023 -14.27 38.86 15.89
N VAL A 1024 -14.07 38.41 17.12
CA VAL A 1024 -14.97 37.45 17.77
C VAL A 1024 -16.15 38.22 18.35
N ARG A 1025 -17.39 37.92 17.95
CA ARG A 1025 -18.62 38.58 18.45
C ARG A 1025 -19.61 37.63 19.13
N ASN A 1026 -19.71 36.39 18.67
CA ASN A 1026 -20.70 35.39 19.13
C ASN A 1026 -20.06 34.01 19.42
N GLY A 1027 -18.74 33.98 19.65
CA GLY A 1027 -17.99 32.75 19.94
C GLY A 1027 -17.91 31.75 18.80
N LEU A 1028 -18.44 32.06 17.60
CA LEU A 1028 -18.44 31.16 16.46
C LEU A 1028 -18.04 31.91 15.18
N ILE A 1029 -16.90 31.53 14.61
CA ILE A 1029 -16.41 32.12 13.37
C ILE A 1029 -16.55 31.08 12.26
N SER A 1030 -17.39 31.37 11.28
CA SER A 1030 -17.49 30.60 10.04
C SER A 1030 -16.42 31.08 9.06
N VAL A 1031 -15.61 30.15 8.57
CA VAL A 1031 -14.52 30.40 7.64
C VAL A 1031 -14.74 29.61 6.36
N VAL A 1032 -14.58 30.27 5.22
CA VAL A 1032 -14.51 29.64 3.91
C VAL A 1032 -13.11 29.85 3.35
N PHE A 1033 -12.37 28.76 3.14
CA PHE A 1033 -11.07 28.76 2.49
C PHE A 1033 -11.23 28.32 1.03
N SER A 1034 -11.39 29.27 0.11
CA SER A 1034 -11.82 29.00 -1.27
C SER A 1034 -10.71 28.56 -2.23
N ASN A 1035 -9.45 28.82 -1.92
CA ASN A 1035 -8.33 28.67 -2.86
C ASN A 1035 -7.38 27.53 -2.48
N VAL A 1036 -7.91 26.31 -2.32
CA VAL A 1036 -7.07 25.13 -2.05
C VAL A 1036 -6.32 24.71 -3.33
N PRO A 1037 -4.98 24.78 -3.38
CA PRO A 1037 -4.25 24.35 -4.57
C PRO A 1037 -4.43 22.84 -4.81
N ILE A 1038 -4.65 22.45 -6.07
CA ILE A 1038 -4.95 21.06 -6.49
C ILE A 1038 -3.80 20.09 -6.15
N TYR A 1039 -2.56 20.58 -6.07
CA TYR A 1039 -1.35 19.81 -5.74
C TYR A 1039 -1.04 19.73 -4.23
N THR A 1040 -1.93 20.23 -3.38
CA THR A 1040 -1.73 20.19 -1.93
C THR A 1040 -2.03 18.79 -1.41
N ASP A 1041 -1.10 18.21 -0.68
CA ASP A 1041 -1.24 16.88 -0.07
C ASP A 1041 -1.73 16.98 1.38
N THR A 1042 -1.25 17.98 2.12
CA THR A 1042 -1.66 18.22 3.50
C THR A 1042 -1.92 19.70 3.75
N LEU A 1043 -2.99 19.99 4.49
CA LEU A 1043 -3.33 21.33 5.00
C LEU A 1043 -3.18 21.35 6.53
N ASP A 1044 -2.40 22.30 7.03
CA ASP A 1044 -2.19 22.55 8.45
C ASP A 1044 -2.90 23.86 8.82
N PHE A 1045 -3.94 23.77 9.67
CA PHE A 1045 -4.74 24.88 10.18
C PHE A 1045 -4.22 25.28 11.56
N LYS A 1046 -3.92 26.57 11.74
CA LYS A 1046 -3.47 27.16 13.00
C LYS A 1046 -4.34 28.36 13.34
N ALA A 1047 -5.05 28.28 14.45
CA ALA A 1047 -5.86 29.39 14.98
C ALA A 1047 -5.19 29.92 16.25
N ASN A 1048 -5.04 31.25 16.33
CA ASN A 1048 -4.45 31.94 17.45
C ASN A 1048 -5.38 33.09 17.89
N TYR A 1049 -5.83 33.06 19.14
CA TYR A 1049 -6.68 34.07 19.74
C TYR A 1049 -5.86 35.03 20.61
N ASN A 1050 -6.03 36.33 20.41
CA ASN A 1050 -5.37 37.43 21.14
C ASN A 1050 -3.86 37.18 21.36
N SER A 1051 -3.11 36.98 20.27
CA SER A 1051 -1.63 36.90 20.29
C SER A 1051 -1.06 35.85 21.26
N GLY A 1052 -1.65 34.65 21.32
CA GLY A 1052 -1.11 33.50 22.04
C GLY A 1052 -1.90 33.09 23.28
N GLN A 1053 -2.95 33.84 23.64
CA GLN A 1053 -3.83 33.48 24.77
C GLN A 1053 -4.50 32.11 24.58
N LEU A 1054 -4.80 31.71 23.35
CA LEU A 1054 -5.17 30.33 23.00
C LEU A 1054 -4.63 30.00 21.60
N GLU A 1055 -4.03 28.82 21.47
CA GLU A 1055 -3.59 28.28 20.18
C GLU A 1055 -4.22 26.90 19.97
N LYS A 1056 -4.73 26.66 18.74
CA LYS A 1056 -5.20 25.34 18.32
C LYS A 1056 -4.69 25.03 16.93
N ARG A 1057 -4.24 23.80 16.73
CA ARG A 1057 -3.83 23.27 15.42
C ARG A 1057 -4.67 22.07 15.03
N LYS A 1058 -4.90 21.91 13.72
CA LYS A 1058 -5.53 20.73 13.13
C LYS A 1058 -4.94 20.51 11.74
N SER A 1059 -4.79 19.26 11.33
CA SER A 1059 -4.29 18.92 10.00
C SER A 1059 -5.32 18.09 9.23
N SER A 1060 -5.35 18.26 7.90
CA SER A 1060 -6.22 17.50 6.99
C SER A 1060 -5.39 17.02 5.80
N LYS A 1061 -5.63 15.79 5.34
CA LYS A 1061 -4.91 15.20 4.18
C LYS A 1061 -5.78 15.26 2.92
N ALA A 1062 -5.17 15.25 1.75
CA ALA A 1062 -5.91 15.18 0.50
C ALA A 1062 -6.62 13.82 0.35
N LEU A 1063 -7.81 13.83 -0.24
CA LEU A 1063 -8.47 12.64 -0.72
C LEU A 1063 -7.69 12.06 -1.90
N TYR A 1064 -7.46 10.75 -1.91
CA TYR A 1064 -6.75 10.09 -3.00
C TYR A 1064 -7.69 9.90 -4.20
N SER A 1065 -7.28 10.40 -5.37
CA SER A 1065 -7.86 10.08 -6.68
C SER A 1065 -6.72 9.77 -7.66
N PRO A 1066 -6.73 8.60 -8.34
CA PRO A 1066 -5.76 8.26 -9.38
C PRO A 1066 -5.69 9.29 -10.52
N SER A 1067 -6.82 9.89 -10.90
CA SER A 1067 -6.90 10.87 -11.98
C SER A 1067 -7.00 12.32 -11.50
N LEU A 1068 -6.84 12.59 -10.21
CA LEU A 1068 -7.05 13.89 -9.57
C LEU A 1068 -8.44 14.50 -9.84
N SER A 1069 -9.43 13.67 -10.15
CA SER A 1069 -10.80 14.09 -10.42
C SER A 1069 -11.63 13.92 -9.16
N TYR A 1070 -12.37 14.95 -8.80
CA TYR A 1070 -13.04 15.05 -7.51
C TYR A 1070 -14.42 15.66 -7.70
N LEU A 1071 -15.33 15.36 -6.78
CA LEU A 1071 -16.70 15.86 -6.76
C LEU A 1071 -17.01 16.34 -5.34
N ALA A 1072 -17.65 17.49 -5.20
CA ALA A 1072 -18.10 18.04 -3.93
C ALA A 1072 -19.55 18.52 -4.02
N LEU A 1073 -20.37 18.14 -3.04
CA LEU A 1073 -21.75 18.59 -2.92
C LEU A 1073 -21.85 19.77 -1.95
N VAL A 1074 -22.60 20.80 -2.35
CA VAL A 1074 -22.80 22.03 -1.57
C VAL A 1074 -24.29 22.33 -1.51
N LEU A 1075 -24.82 22.40 -0.29
CA LEU A 1075 -26.20 22.80 -0.05
C LEU A 1075 -26.36 24.34 -0.15
N PRO A 1076 -27.54 24.84 -0.57
CA PRO A 1076 -27.86 26.27 -0.51
C PRO A 1076 -27.82 26.83 0.94
N GLU A 1077 -27.65 28.14 1.10
CA GLU A 1077 -27.78 28.79 2.41
C GLU A 1077 -29.23 28.69 2.93
N ASN A 1078 -29.43 28.32 4.20
CA ASN A 1078 -30.72 27.91 4.82
C ASN A 1078 -31.31 26.58 4.27
N ALA A 1079 -30.48 25.53 4.25
CA ALA A 1079 -30.72 24.25 3.59
C ALA A 1079 -31.86 23.34 4.12
N THR A 1080 -32.71 23.78 5.05
CA THR A 1080 -33.82 22.94 5.52
C THR A 1080 -34.89 22.86 4.42
N ALA A 1081 -35.01 21.68 3.82
CA ALA A 1081 -35.95 21.43 2.73
C ALA A 1081 -37.38 21.40 3.28
N LYS A 1082 -38.31 22.09 2.61
CA LYS A 1082 -39.74 22.11 3.01
C LYS A 1082 -40.53 21.06 2.23
N VAL A 1083 -41.43 20.34 2.91
CA VAL A 1083 -42.25 19.32 2.26
C VAL A 1083 -43.18 19.98 1.24
N GLY A 1084 -43.21 19.45 0.02
CA GLY A 1084 -43.99 20.01 -1.11
C GLY A 1084 -43.25 21.09 -1.92
N SER A 1085 -42.01 21.43 -1.56
CA SER A 1085 -41.17 22.36 -2.32
C SER A 1085 -40.12 21.63 -3.17
N GLN A 1086 -39.43 22.36 -4.06
CA GLN A 1086 -38.31 21.84 -4.82
C GLN A 1086 -37.01 22.07 -4.06
N GLY A 1087 -36.31 20.98 -3.71
CA GLY A 1087 -34.98 21.01 -3.12
C GLY A 1087 -33.91 21.11 -4.20
N SER A 1088 -32.75 21.69 -3.86
CA SER A 1088 -31.61 21.72 -4.77
C SER A 1088 -30.27 21.50 -4.09
N VAL A 1089 -29.31 20.95 -4.85
CA VAL A 1089 -27.93 20.69 -4.42
C VAL A 1089 -26.99 21.13 -5.52
N ASN A 1090 -26.01 21.97 -5.17
CA ASN A 1090 -24.96 22.36 -6.08
C ASN A 1090 -23.87 21.28 -6.12
N VAL A 1091 -23.47 20.91 -7.32
CA VAL A 1091 -22.38 19.97 -7.56
C VAL A 1091 -21.20 20.73 -8.12
N LEU A 1092 -20.10 20.71 -7.37
CA LEU A 1092 -18.81 21.17 -7.83
C LEU A 1092 -18.01 19.96 -8.27
N TYR A 1093 -17.34 20.03 -9.42
CA TYR A 1093 -16.55 18.91 -9.91
C TYR A 1093 -15.29 19.36 -10.66
N THR A 1094 -14.25 18.53 -10.60
CA THR A 1094 -13.02 18.67 -11.39
C THR A 1094 -12.86 17.46 -12.29
N VAL A 1095 -12.50 17.70 -13.55
CA VAL A 1095 -12.27 16.64 -14.55
C VAL A 1095 -10.92 16.89 -15.21
N HIS A 1096 -9.98 15.97 -14.99
CA HIS A 1096 -8.69 15.99 -15.67
C HIS A 1096 -8.67 14.97 -16.81
N ASN A 1097 -8.17 15.44 -17.97
CA ASN A 1097 -7.85 14.64 -19.17
C ASN A 1097 -8.97 13.80 -19.81
N ASP A 1098 -10.23 13.97 -19.41
CA ASP A 1098 -11.33 13.21 -20.02
C ASP A 1098 -11.72 13.82 -21.36
N LYS A 1099 -11.77 13.04 -22.45
CA LYS A 1099 -12.16 13.50 -23.81
C LYS A 1099 -13.69 13.45 -24.05
N LEU A 1100 -14.48 13.31 -23.00
CA LEU A 1100 -15.95 13.22 -23.10
C LEU A 1100 -16.56 14.60 -23.36
N GLU A 1101 -17.49 14.66 -24.33
CA GLU A 1101 -18.26 15.87 -24.66
C GLU A 1101 -19.39 16.12 -23.66
N GLU A 1102 -20.00 15.03 -23.13
CA GLU A 1102 -20.99 15.04 -22.05
C GLU A 1102 -20.63 13.99 -20.98
N ILE A 1103 -20.82 14.34 -19.70
CA ILE A 1103 -20.60 13.44 -18.58
C ILE A 1103 -21.95 13.15 -17.89
N PRO A 1104 -22.39 11.88 -17.78
CA PRO A 1104 -23.58 11.52 -17.03
C PRO A 1104 -23.29 11.47 -15.52
N PHE A 1105 -23.89 12.38 -14.77
CA PHE A 1105 -23.89 12.37 -13.32
C PHE A 1105 -25.15 11.68 -12.81
N HIS A 1106 -24.97 10.63 -12.01
CA HIS A 1106 -26.05 9.90 -11.38
C HIS A 1106 -26.23 10.38 -9.94
N TYR A 1107 -27.47 10.44 -9.47
CA TYR A 1107 -27.78 10.72 -8.09
C TYR A 1107 -28.80 9.74 -7.50
N LYS A 1108 -28.68 9.51 -6.19
CA LYS A 1108 -29.51 8.61 -5.39
C LYS A 1108 -29.84 9.30 -4.06
N ILE A 1109 -31.11 9.33 -3.66
CA ILE A 1109 -31.55 9.92 -2.38
C ILE A 1109 -32.05 8.80 -1.46
N LEU A 1110 -31.43 8.70 -0.29
CA LEU A 1110 -31.72 7.70 0.73
C LEU A 1110 -32.30 8.38 1.98
N CYS A 1111 -33.47 7.92 2.43
CA CYS A 1111 -34.11 8.42 3.66
C CYS A 1111 -34.68 7.25 4.46
N LYS A 1112 -34.71 7.36 5.80
CA LYS A 1112 -35.16 6.29 6.72
C LYS A 1112 -34.51 4.90 6.50
N GLY A 1113 -33.37 4.85 5.81
CA GLY A 1113 -32.64 3.62 5.48
C GLY A 1113 -33.03 2.95 4.16
N ASN A 1114 -33.95 3.52 3.37
CA ASN A 1114 -34.33 3.02 2.04
C ASN A 1114 -33.95 4.03 0.93
N LEU A 1115 -33.80 3.55 -0.30
CA LEU A 1115 -33.59 4.39 -1.48
C LEU A 1115 -34.95 4.90 -2.00
N ILE A 1116 -35.16 6.21 -2.01
CA ILE A 1116 -36.45 6.80 -2.39
C ILE A 1116 -36.42 7.31 -3.82
N LEU A 1117 -35.31 7.89 -4.25
CA LEU A 1117 -35.23 8.57 -5.54
C LEU A 1117 -33.89 8.29 -6.24
N SER A 1118 -33.96 8.17 -7.57
CA SER A 1118 -32.83 7.92 -8.46
C SER A 1118 -32.98 8.79 -9.70
N GLY A 1119 -31.88 9.39 -10.16
CA GLY A 1119 -31.89 10.17 -11.39
C GLY A 1119 -30.51 10.32 -12.03
N VAL A 1120 -30.50 10.89 -13.23
CA VAL A 1120 -29.30 11.17 -14.01
C VAL A 1120 -29.41 12.55 -14.67
N THR A 1121 -28.30 13.30 -14.66
CA THR A 1121 -28.17 14.56 -15.39
C THR A 1121 -26.91 14.51 -16.23
N LYS A 1122 -27.04 14.81 -17.53
CA LYS A 1122 -25.89 14.93 -18.44
C LYS A 1122 -25.42 16.38 -18.46
N VAL A 1123 -24.12 16.58 -18.28
CA VAL A 1123 -23.52 17.92 -18.26
C VAL A 1123 -22.52 18.03 -19.40
N ALA A 1124 -22.77 18.98 -20.32
CA ALA A 1124 -21.86 19.29 -21.42
C ALA A 1124 -20.63 20.06 -20.93
N ARG A 1125 -19.48 19.81 -21.56
CA ARG A 1125 -18.23 20.46 -21.17
C ARG A 1125 -18.13 21.90 -21.70
N ASP A 1126 -18.04 22.87 -20.81
CA ASP A 1126 -17.85 24.27 -21.19
C ASP A 1126 -16.40 24.52 -21.66
N ARG A 1127 -16.21 24.74 -22.97
CA ARG A 1127 -14.88 24.94 -23.61
C ARG A 1127 -14.32 26.36 -23.39
N ARG A 1128 -15.10 27.32 -22.88
CA ARG A 1128 -14.71 28.75 -22.85
C ARG A 1128 -13.80 29.16 -21.68
N LEU A 1129 -13.61 28.31 -20.66
CA LEU A 1129 -12.88 28.67 -19.43
C LEU A 1129 -11.39 28.26 -19.42
N SER A 1130 -10.84 27.71 -20.50
CA SER A 1130 -9.45 27.19 -20.55
C SER A 1130 -8.40 28.16 -21.11
N SER A 1131 -8.72 29.45 -21.33
CA SER A 1131 -7.86 30.38 -22.09
C SER A 1131 -7.04 31.37 -21.25
N ASN A 1132 -6.49 30.98 -20.09
CA ASN A 1132 -5.51 31.82 -19.38
C ASN A 1132 -4.07 31.35 -19.71
N ARG A 1133 -3.41 32.05 -20.64
CA ARG A 1133 -2.08 31.76 -21.22
C ARG A 1133 -0.88 31.78 -20.23
N ASN A 1134 -1.09 32.08 -18.94
CA ASN A 1134 -0.04 32.18 -17.92
C ASN A 1134 0.00 31.00 -16.91
N GLN A 1135 -0.51 29.81 -17.26
CA GLN A 1135 -0.59 28.68 -16.33
C GLN A 1135 0.69 27.84 -16.30
N ARG A 1136 1.45 27.93 -15.19
CA ARG A 1136 2.58 27.04 -14.87
C ARG A 1136 2.08 25.61 -14.63
N SER A 1137 2.65 24.65 -15.36
CA SER A 1137 2.45 23.22 -15.16
C SER A 1137 3.24 22.71 -13.95
N PHE A 1138 2.79 21.61 -13.33
CA PHE A 1138 3.53 20.97 -12.24
C PHE A 1138 3.52 19.46 -12.35
N THR A 1139 4.55 18.81 -11.81
CA THR A 1139 4.71 17.35 -11.89
C THR A 1139 4.11 16.66 -10.66
N TYR A 1140 3.19 15.72 -10.86
CA TYR A 1140 2.62 14.84 -9.84
C TYR A 1140 2.81 13.38 -10.25
N ASN A 1141 3.48 12.57 -9.43
CA ASN A 1141 3.85 11.18 -9.75
C ASN A 1141 4.47 11.00 -11.16
N GLY A 1142 5.36 11.92 -11.55
CA GLY A 1142 6.03 11.88 -12.86
C GLY A 1142 5.22 12.43 -14.04
N ARG A 1143 3.99 12.93 -13.84
CA ARG A 1143 3.14 13.51 -14.89
C ARG A 1143 3.03 15.03 -14.77
N THR A 1144 3.18 15.74 -15.88
CA THR A 1144 2.98 17.20 -15.96
C THR A 1144 1.49 17.52 -16.05
N ILE A 1145 0.96 18.27 -15.08
CA ILE A 1145 -0.47 18.56 -14.93
C ILE A 1145 -0.72 20.06 -15.11
N GLN A 1146 -1.68 20.40 -15.97
CA GLN A 1146 -2.19 21.77 -16.15
C GLN A 1146 -3.31 22.06 -15.14
N ARG A 1147 -3.45 23.32 -14.72
CA ARG A 1147 -4.42 23.74 -13.70
C ARG A 1147 -5.84 23.74 -14.29
N THR A 1148 -6.70 22.81 -13.89
CA THR A 1148 -8.11 22.75 -14.32
C THR A 1148 -9.01 23.71 -13.54
N SER A 1149 -10.05 24.22 -14.19
CA SER A 1149 -11.16 24.95 -13.57
C SER A 1149 -12.07 24.00 -12.77
N VAL A 1150 -12.62 24.49 -11.65
CA VAL A 1150 -13.72 23.82 -10.95
C VAL A 1150 -15.01 24.19 -11.67
N ASN A 1151 -15.75 23.19 -12.14
CA ASN A 1151 -17.02 23.39 -12.81
C ASN A 1151 -18.17 23.21 -11.81
N LYS A 1152 -19.33 23.81 -12.09
CA LYS A 1152 -20.52 23.78 -11.23
C LYS A 1152 -21.77 23.48 -12.05
N PHE A 1153 -22.67 22.67 -11.50
CA PHE A 1153 -24.06 22.54 -11.94
C PHE A 1153 -24.97 22.29 -10.75
N GLU A 1154 -26.29 22.33 -10.94
CA GLU A 1154 -27.29 22.16 -9.88
C GLU A 1154 -28.18 20.94 -10.17
N PHE A 1155 -28.40 20.10 -9.15
CA PHE A 1155 -29.47 19.10 -9.12
C PHE A 1155 -30.71 19.68 -8.45
N LYS A 1156 -31.88 19.46 -9.04
CA LYS A 1156 -33.18 19.79 -8.45
C LYS A 1156 -34.02 18.54 -8.29
N PHE A 1157 -34.74 18.42 -7.19
CA PHE A 1157 -35.64 17.29 -6.89
C PHE A 1157 -36.83 17.74 -6.04
N ASN A 1158 -37.93 17.00 -6.07
CA ASN A 1158 -39.11 17.32 -5.28
C ASN A 1158 -39.00 16.74 -3.86
N VAL A 1159 -39.33 17.55 -2.86
CA VAL A 1159 -39.26 17.16 -1.44
C VAL A 1159 -40.60 16.57 -1.02
N THR A 1160 -40.62 15.29 -0.65
CA THR A 1160 -41.83 14.54 -0.27
C THR A 1160 -41.89 14.28 1.23
N GLN A 1161 -43.05 13.85 1.74
CA GLN A 1161 -43.25 13.52 3.16
C GLN A 1161 -42.37 12.34 3.62
N ASP A 1162 -42.01 11.41 2.73
CA ASP A 1162 -41.14 10.28 3.04
C ASP A 1162 -39.69 10.69 3.36
N MET A 1163 -39.31 11.92 2.97
CA MET A 1163 -37.98 12.47 3.20
C MET A 1163 -37.77 13.02 4.63
N VAL A 1164 -38.84 13.20 5.41
CA VAL A 1164 -38.78 13.69 6.80
C VAL A 1164 -38.16 12.62 7.73
N PRO A 1165 -37.25 12.96 8.67
CA PRO A 1165 -36.74 14.30 8.98
C PRO A 1165 -35.45 14.68 8.25
N SER A 1166 -34.75 13.72 7.65
CA SER A 1166 -33.51 13.98 6.92
C SER A 1166 -33.22 12.91 5.88
N CYS A 1167 -32.47 13.30 4.86
CA CYS A 1167 -32.09 12.47 3.74
C CYS A 1167 -30.61 12.59 3.42
N ARG A 1168 -30.05 11.53 2.84
CA ARG A 1168 -28.71 11.52 2.26
C ARG A 1168 -28.81 11.48 0.74
N ILE A 1169 -28.22 12.46 0.08
CA ILE A 1169 -28.01 12.43 -1.37
C ILE A 1169 -26.61 11.93 -1.67
N LEU A 1170 -26.49 11.00 -2.61
CA LEU A 1170 -25.25 10.48 -3.18
C LEU A 1170 -25.22 10.88 -4.65
N VAL A 1171 -24.14 11.53 -5.10
CA VAL A 1171 -23.92 11.89 -6.50
C VAL A 1171 -22.59 11.30 -6.95
N TYR A 1172 -22.57 10.71 -8.15
CA TYR A 1172 -21.35 10.17 -8.73
C TYR A 1172 -21.39 10.16 -10.25
N TYR A 1173 -20.21 10.06 -10.87
CA TYR A 1173 -20.04 9.72 -12.28
C TYR A 1173 -18.93 8.70 -12.42
N ILE A 1174 -18.90 8.00 -13.55
CA ILE A 1174 -17.88 7.00 -13.86
C ILE A 1174 -17.09 7.45 -15.09
N LYS A 1175 -15.77 7.43 -14.96
CA LYS A 1175 -14.83 7.78 -16.04
C LYS A 1175 -14.57 6.58 -16.94
N LYS A 1176 -14.02 6.83 -18.14
CA LYS A 1176 -13.65 5.76 -19.10
C LYS A 1176 -12.62 4.78 -18.56
N ASP A 1177 -11.76 5.22 -17.64
CA ASP A 1177 -10.77 4.39 -16.94
C ASP A 1177 -11.36 3.60 -15.75
N LYS A 1178 -12.69 3.60 -15.62
CA LYS A 1178 -13.48 2.93 -14.57
C LYS A 1178 -13.31 3.53 -13.18
N GLU A 1179 -12.65 4.68 -13.04
CA GLU A 1179 -12.68 5.43 -11.79
C GLU A 1179 -14.09 5.96 -11.52
N THR A 1180 -14.65 5.61 -10.36
CA THR A 1180 -15.92 6.20 -9.89
C THR A 1180 -15.61 7.38 -8.99
N VAL A 1181 -16.06 8.57 -9.39
CA VAL A 1181 -15.87 9.81 -8.64
C VAL A 1181 -17.22 10.24 -8.08
N GLY A 1182 -17.34 10.34 -6.76
CA GLY A 1182 -18.60 10.66 -6.12
C GLY A 1182 -18.46 11.29 -4.74
N ASP A 1183 -19.58 11.82 -4.26
CA ASP A 1183 -19.72 12.45 -2.95
C ASP A 1183 -21.12 12.27 -2.40
N SER A 1184 -21.27 12.42 -1.08
CA SER A 1184 -22.56 12.37 -0.43
C SER A 1184 -22.69 13.45 0.64
N ILE A 1185 -23.88 14.03 0.76
CA ILE A 1185 -24.21 15.00 1.80
C ILE A 1185 -25.56 14.65 2.42
N VAL A 1186 -25.73 14.99 3.70
CA VAL A 1186 -27.02 14.89 4.41
C VAL A 1186 -27.67 16.27 4.39
N PHE A 1187 -28.96 16.31 4.09
CA PHE A 1187 -29.77 17.51 4.20
C PHE A 1187 -30.97 17.23 5.11
N ASP A 1188 -31.32 18.24 5.91
CA ASP A 1188 -32.45 18.18 6.82
C ASP A 1188 -33.71 18.61 6.07
N VAL A 1189 -34.81 17.97 6.42
CA VAL A 1189 -36.16 18.32 5.99
C VAL A 1189 -36.87 18.89 7.21
N GLU A 1190 -37.81 19.81 7.01
CA GLU A 1190 -38.60 20.33 8.12
C GLU A 1190 -39.25 19.19 8.93
N ASP A 1191 -39.16 19.26 10.26
CA ASP A 1191 -39.73 18.29 11.18
C ASP A 1191 -41.27 18.39 11.19
N LYS A 1192 -41.88 17.91 10.12
CA LYS A 1192 -43.31 17.98 9.86
C LYS A 1192 -43.90 16.57 9.86
N LEU A 1193 -44.70 16.26 10.89
CA LEU A 1193 -45.50 15.04 10.90
C LEU A 1193 -46.60 15.13 9.83
N GLU A 1194 -46.95 13.97 9.27
CA GLU A 1194 -48.03 13.85 8.27
C GLU A 1194 -49.37 14.28 8.88
N ASN A 1195 -49.63 13.89 10.13
CA ASN A 1195 -50.77 14.36 10.92
C ASN A 1195 -50.37 15.55 11.80
N GLN A 1196 -50.87 16.75 11.49
CA GLN A 1196 -50.57 17.97 12.25
C GLN A 1196 -51.61 18.23 13.34
N VAL A 1197 -51.17 18.25 14.60
CA VAL A 1197 -52.02 18.55 15.77
C VAL A 1197 -51.75 19.98 16.26
N ARG A 1198 -52.79 20.76 16.53
CA ARG A 1198 -52.71 22.10 17.15
C ARG A 1198 -53.43 22.11 18.49
N THR A 1199 -52.85 22.75 19.50
CA THR A 1199 -53.47 22.95 20.82
C THR A 1199 -53.80 24.42 21.04
N PHE A 1200 -55.00 24.73 21.51
CA PHE A 1200 -55.38 26.08 21.94
C PHE A 1200 -55.06 26.24 23.43
N LYS A 1201 -54.28 27.27 23.80
CA LYS A 1201 -54.05 27.66 25.20
C LYS A 1201 -54.93 28.86 25.52
N VAL A 1202 -55.94 28.67 26.37
CA VAL A 1202 -56.67 29.77 27.00
C VAL A 1202 -55.79 30.32 28.13
N LYS A 1203 -55.52 31.63 28.12
CA LYS A 1203 -54.76 32.31 29.19
C LYS A 1203 -55.69 32.54 30.40
N TYR A 1204 -55.63 31.60 31.36
CA TYR A 1204 -56.09 31.68 32.76
C TYR A 1204 -57.60 31.81 33.07
N THR A 1205 -58.07 30.96 33.99
CA THR A 1205 -59.07 31.28 35.04
C THR A 1205 -58.85 30.38 36.28
N PHE A 1206 -59.06 30.94 37.48
CA PHE A 1206 -59.16 30.22 38.76
C PHE A 1206 -60.44 29.33 38.81
N PRO A 1207 -60.61 28.40 39.79
CA PRO A 1207 -61.38 27.18 39.60
C PRO A 1207 -62.88 27.42 39.68
N CYS A 1208 -63.61 27.19 38.58
CA CYS A 1208 -64.96 26.62 38.64
C CYS A 1208 -65.47 26.15 37.26
N PHE A 1209 -65.89 24.88 37.26
CA PHE A 1209 -66.98 24.23 36.51
C PHE A 1209 -67.28 24.56 35.04
N SER A 1210 -67.36 23.50 34.23
CA SER A 1210 -68.57 23.23 33.45
C SER A 1210 -68.83 21.73 33.30
N ALA A 1211 -69.72 21.26 34.18
CA ALA A 1211 -70.80 20.34 33.82
C ALA A 1211 -71.58 20.84 32.58
N LEU A 1212 -72.23 19.89 31.89
CA LEU A 1212 -73.26 20.02 30.84
C LEU A 1212 -72.71 20.21 29.40
N LYS A 1213 -72.84 19.16 28.57
CA LYS A 1213 -73.88 18.94 27.52
C LYS A 1213 -73.76 19.97 26.37
N ASN A 1214 -73.68 19.63 25.09
CA ASN A 1214 -74.09 18.46 24.29
C ASN A 1214 -73.04 18.17 23.20
#